data_AF-A0A261FAG1-F1
#
_entry.id   AF-A0A261FAG1-F1
#
_cell.length_a   1.000
_cell.length_b   1.000
_cell.length_c   1.000
_cell.angle_alpha   90.00
_cell.angle_beta   90.00
_cell.angle_gamma   90.00
#
_symmetry.space_group_name_H-M   'P 1'
#
loop_
_entity.id
_entity.type
_entity.pdbx_description
1 polymer ?
#
loop_
_entity_poly.entity_id
_entity_poly.type
_entity_poly.pdbx_seq_one_letter_code
_entity_poly.pdbx_strand_id
1 'polypeptide(L)'
;MGKTLRARLKAYAPSGELLGLLPEPISFDASFEHNDSGTLKVKYSRKAFNGGIFQRSLGEGLTIGLEVSDGGAWREPYNARFVLVSRSRDAQDQSDTLDLNLMTYAWLLKKALLLDTSRLEKEGTNKGKRAFLSANPGSILKTMLTENKERGGVAQYIRLGFDAGVDAAGVKWARVMSLHYDPGVDAYTALSNLAANGVVDWRTEGMTLKLWNADSPSLCHDYSQKVILPLTTQMLESPEEETIEDLASHILVMGDGMDFVQDNPAAPTPWGKWELYSSQGGVSDPATARTLMTQQLDQAARIRGQYTRTVMTVNVDSLPLVDYQAGDWLTAPTVSHGEKVRVQRISVSLSNSGLKVALILNDRLYDAQTRQAKRVQGITGGAVQGGAQGGRPALEQDHRIPIKPRDLQLVSDAYIDAYGYAKGTLTASWQAVERATDDSIIDIEHYEIQYKYAELNDWKFAALTDQTSLQIDDLTIGKLVQVRVRAIPQHSDRKGEWCDPAEITITKDLTPPSTPAAPTVASQLGVVHITSQWLTADGGKLEADTDHLEVGRGLASGQAQVIGSIGRTSPQLTDYQVEEKRTYYYSLRAIDRTGNKSNWSASTPITVGAYTHPERVEQIEQEAKAARTGLEQFQRDVSQTYETKQDALETHASLEQNLDGFKTTVSQTYTSKEDFSNLSDTVEQNNASISEQLQSQIDQTKDEINTFVSENYYSLTDAEQLMAQMQTQFTQTSDDFTFKFNEIQTALGALSGDVNSSITNINKYIRFVDGHIIIGVEGNPFSLDIGNDRISFLQYNSEIAYMSDHQLYIASGVITEHLQIGVFEFRPRSNGNLSLVLANQ
;
A
#
# COMPACT_ATOMS: atom_id res chain seq x y z
N MET A 1 18.79 27.35 15.46
CA MET A 1 18.78 25.93 15.87
C MET A 1 17.45 25.37 15.41
N GLY A 2 17.43 24.34 14.57
CA GLY A 2 16.16 23.73 14.13
C GLY A 2 15.50 22.95 15.26
N LYS A 3 14.17 22.82 15.20
CA LYS A 3 13.34 22.11 16.16
C LYS A 3 13.20 20.63 15.78
N THR A 4 12.93 19.78 16.76
CA THR A 4 12.70 18.34 16.54
C THR A 4 11.42 17.88 17.24
N LEU A 5 10.50 17.31 16.46
CA LEU A 5 9.23 16.77 16.97
C LEU A 5 9.48 15.50 17.78
N ARG A 6 8.91 15.47 18.97
CA ARG A 6 8.81 14.30 19.83
C ARG A 6 7.33 14.02 20.07
N ALA A 7 6.97 12.75 20.14
CA ALA A 7 5.61 12.31 20.45
C ALA A 7 5.64 11.24 21.54
N ARG A 8 4.63 11.22 22.41
CA ARG A 8 4.45 10.19 23.44
C ARG A 8 2.98 9.94 23.72
N LEU A 9 2.67 8.79 24.31
CA LEU A 9 1.30 8.40 24.66
C LEU A 9 1.10 8.39 26.18
N LYS A 10 -0.10 8.77 26.61
CA LYS A 10 -0.56 8.69 28.01
C LYS A 10 -1.93 8.03 28.08
N ALA A 11 -2.11 7.13 29.03
CA ALA A 11 -3.37 6.44 29.28
C ALA A 11 -4.16 7.14 30.39
N TYR A 12 -5.48 7.20 30.23
CA TYR A 12 -6.39 7.83 31.19
C TYR A 12 -7.68 7.02 31.36
N ALA A 13 -8.22 7.05 32.56
CA ALA A 13 -9.54 6.50 32.85
C ALA A 13 -10.65 7.35 32.20
N PRO A 14 -11.89 6.84 32.05
CA PRO A 14 -13.00 7.62 31.52
C PRO A 14 -13.30 8.92 32.30
N SER A 15 -12.96 8.96 33.60
CA SER A 15 -13.05 10.14 34.45
C SER A 15 -12.07 11.27 34.07
N GLY A 16 -11.05 10.95 33.27
CA GLY A 16 -9.93 11.83 32.94
C GLY A 16 -8.72 11.69 33.87
N GLU A 17 -8.79 10.79 34.87
CA GLU A 17 -7.65 10.48 35.74
C GLU A 17 -6.50 9.86 34.94
N LEU A 18 -5.28 10.35 35.15
CA LEU A 18 -4.07 9.83 34.50
C LEU A 18 -3.72 8.47 35.07
N LEU A 19 -3.71 7.43 34.23
CA LEU A 19 -3.32 6.08 34.60
C LEU A 19 -1.81 5.85 34.46
N GLY A 20 -1.17 6.53 33.50
CA GLY A 20 0.27 6.45 33.32
C GLY A 20 0.76 6.83 31.93
N LEU A 21 2.07 6.98 31.81
CA LEU A 21 2.76 7.14 30.53
C LEU A 21 2.86 5.78 29.80
N LEU A 22 2.77 5.79 28.48
CA LEU A 22 3.02 4.63 27.62
C LEU A 22 4.29 4.91 26.79
N PRO A 23 5.50 4.75 27.37
CA PRO A 23 6.75 5.22 26.77
C PRO A 23 7.26 4.38 25.60
N GLU A 24 6.83 3.12 25.49
CA GLU A 24 7.42 2.14 24.58
C GLU A 24 6.37 1.51 23.63
N PRO A 25 5.62 2.31 22.85
CA PRO A 25 4.80 1.75 21.79
C PRO A 25 5.70 1.11 20.73
N ILE A 26 5.35 -0.09 20.29
CA ILE A 26 6.04 -0.76 19.16
C ILE A 26 5.83 0.06 17.90
N SER A 27 4.60 0.52 17.69
CA SER A 27 4.25 1.49 16.67
C SER A 27 2.96 2.22 17.03
N PHE A 28 2.75 3.38 16.43
CA PHE A 28 1.43 3.98 16.39
C PHE A 28 1.22 4.78 15.10
N ASP A 29 -0.04 4.93 14.71
CA ASP A 29 -0.48 5.76 13.59
C ASP A 29 -1.67 6.60 14.06
N ALA A 30 -1.49 7.92 14.08
CA ALA A 30 -2.50 8.88 14.54
C ALA A 30 -2.89 9.82 13.40
N SER A 31 -4.18 10.09 13.22
CA SER A 31 -4.69 11.11 12.30
C SER A 31 -5.41 12.23 13.05
N PHE A 32 -5.16 13.48 12.63
CA PHE A 32 -5.74 14.69 13.18
C PHE A 32 -6.42 15.44 12.04
N GLU A 33 -7.73 15.60 12.13
CA GLU A 33 -8.54 16.06 11.00
C GLU A 33 -9.20 17.40 11.28
N HIS A 34 -9.32 18.24 10.24
CA HIS A 34 -10.12 19.45 10.28
C HIS A 34 -11.61 19.11 10.19
N ASN A 35 -12.37 19.44 11.25
CA ASN A 35 -13.81 19.24 11.37
C ASN A 35 -14.30 17.79 11.15
N ASP A 36 -13.46 16.81 11.47
CA ASP A 36 -13.79 15.39 11.32
C ASP A 36 -13.11 14.57 12.43
N SER A 37 -13.51 13.31 12.57
CA SER A 37 -12.91 12.40 13.55
C SER A 37 -11.68 11.69 12.97
N GLY A 38 -10.54 11.88 13.61
CA GLY A 38 -9.35 11.08 13.37
C GLY A 38 -9.34 9.76 14.13
N THR A 39 -8.28 8.97 13.91
CA THR A 39 -8.07 7.65 14.54
C THR A 39 -6.67 7.56 15.13
N LEU A 40 -6.51 6.68 16.11
CA LEU A 40 -5.21 6.28 16.63
C LEU A 40 -5.17 4.75 16.63
N LYS A 41 -4.19 4.17 15.94
CA LYS A 41 -3.84 2.76 16.04
C LYS A 41 -2.55 2.64 16.83
N VAL A 42 -2.49 1.74 17.80
CA VAL A 42 -1.29 1.54 18.63
C VAL A 42 -0.99 0.05 18.71
N LYS A 43 0.26 -0.32 18.47
CA LYS A 43 0.79 -1.63 18.84
C LYS A 43 1.56 -1.50 20.14
N TYR A 44 1.17 -2.27 21.16
CA TYR A 44 1.76 -2.17 22.50
C TYR A 44 1.84 -3.54 23.17
N SER A 45 2.98 -3.88 23.76
CA SER A 45 3.13 -5.10 24.55
C SER A 45 2.66 -4.88 26.00
N ARG A 46 1.86 -5.81 26.53
CA ARG A 46 1.49 -5.76 27.96
C ARG A 46 2.67 -6.01 28.90
N LYS A 47 3.78 -6.54 28.38
CA LYS A 47 5.03 -6.74 29.11
C LYS A 47 5.92 -5.49 29.14
N ALA A 48 5.67 -4.52 28.26
CA ALA A 48 6.38 -3.23 28.27
C ALA A 48 5.99 -2.39 29.49
N PHE A 49 6.75 -1.31 29.75
CA PHE A 49 6.47 -0.43 30.88
C PHE A 49 5.03 0.11 30.81
N ASN A 50 4.30 0.06 31.93
CA ASN A 50 2.87 0.38 32.03
C ASN A 50 1.93 -0.42 31.09
N GLY A 51 2.41 -1.50 30.47
CA GLY A 51 1.59 -2.39 29.64
C GLY A 51 0.46 -3.09 30.42
N GLY A 52 0.61 -3.23 31.74
CA GLY A 52 -0.42 -3.74 32.65
C GLY A 52 -1.73 -2.94 32.62
N ILE A 53 -1.72 -1.67 32.20
CA ILE A 53 -2.93 -0.85 32.02
C ILE A 53 -3.92 -1.53 31.06
N PHE A 54 -3.42 -2.28 30.07
CA PHE A 54 -4.27 -2.96 29.10
C PHE A 54 -4.80 -4.32 29.57
N GLN A 55 -4.55 -4.72 30.82
CA GLN A 55 -5.24 -5.86 31.45
C GLN A 55 -6.69 -5.54 31.80
N ARG A 56 -7.04 -4.24 31.87
CA ARG A 56 -8.40 -3.74 32.03
C ARG A 56 -9.35 -4.32 30.97
N SER A 57 -10.61 -4.52 31.32
CA SER A 57 -11.63 -4.91 30.34
C SER A 57 -12.00 -3.72 29.46
N LEU A 58 -12.46 -3.97 28.23
CA LEU A 58 -12.96 -2.88 27.36
C LEU A 58 -14.14 -2.13 28.01
N GLY A 59 -14.94 -2.81 28.84
CA GLY A 59 -16.09 -2.22 29.54
C GLY A 59 -15.70 -1.22 30.64
N GLU A 60 -14.48 -1.28 31.16
CA GLU A 60 -13.96 -0.30 32.12
C GLU A 60 -13.59 1.04 31.47
N GLY A 61 -13.55 1.08 30.13
CA GLY A 61 -13.20 2.24 29.33
C GLY A 61 -11.73 2.66 29.45
N LEU A 62 -11.19 3.19 28.36
CA LEU A 62 -9.83 3.71 28.32
C LEU A 62 -9.74 4.82 27.27
N THR A 63 -8.99 5.88 27.60
CA THR A 63 -8.58 6.85 26.60
C THR A 63 -7.07 6.99 26.57
N ILE A 64 -6.53 7.30 25.38
CA ILE A 64 -5.11 7.59 25.19
C ILE A 64 -5.00 9.02 24.65
N GLY A 65 -4.19 9.83 25.31
CA GLY A 65 -3.76 11.14 24.81
C GLY A 65 -2.41 11.02 24.12
N LEU A 66 -2.29 11.59 22.91
CA LEU A 66 -1.01 11.79 22.24
C LEU A 66 -0.49 13.18 22.57
N GLU A 67 0.67 13.25 23.19
CA GLU A 67 1.36 14.51 23.48
C GLU A 67 2.55 14.70 22.55
N VAL A 68 2.80 15.95 22.17
CA VAL A 68 3.96 16.34 21.36
C VAL A 68 4.82 17.38 22.07
N SER A 69 6.09 17.47 21.68
CA SER A 69 7.05 18.45 22.17
C SER A 69 8.10 18.75 21.08
N ASP A 70 8.64 19.97 21.09
CA ASP A 70 9.79 20.40 20.29
C ASP A 70 11.13 20.26 21.03
N GLY A 71 11.11 19.64 22.22
CA GLY A 71 12.20 19.63 23.19
C GLY A 71 11.86 20.39 24.49
N GLY A 72 10.83 21.24 24.46
CA GLY A 72 10.27 21.93 25.62
C GLY A 72 9.12 21.17 26.31
N ALA A 73 8.15 21.91 26.82
CA ALA A 73 6.99 21.36 27.53
C ALA A 73 6.16 20.46 26.61
N TRP A 74 5.70 19.33 27.16
CA TRP A 74 4.77 18.43 26.49
C TRP A 74 3.36 19.03 26.51
N ARG A 75 2.68 19.01 25.37
CA ARG A 75 1.26 19.38 25.26
C ARG A 75 0.49 18.35 24.47
N GLU A 76 -0.79 18.22 24.80
CA GLU A 76 -1.75 17.45 24.02
C GLU A 76 -2.41 18.36 22.97
N PRO A 77 -2.18 18.16 21.67
CA PRO A 77 -2.81 18.96 20.62
C PRO A 77 -4.34 18.78 20.58
N TYR A 78 -5.01 19.64 19.80
CA TYR A 78 -6.41 19.39 19.46
C TYR A 78 -6.58 18.04 18.76
N ASN A 79 -7.72 17.39 19.03
CA ASN A 79 -8.10 16.07 18.53
C ASN A 79 -7.15 14.94 18.95
N ALA A 80 -6.24 15.17 19.91
CA ALA A 80 -5.23 14.19 20.31
C ALA A 80 -5.66 13.26 21.46
N ARG A 81 -6.92 13.35 21.90
CA ARG A 81 -7.52 12.41 22.84
C ARG A 81 -8.31 11.35 22.09
N PHE A 82 -8.00 10.09 22.32
CA PHE A 82 -8.61 8.96 21.62
C PHE A 82 -9.25 7.98 22.61
N VAL A 83 -10.41 7.43 22.26
CA VAL A 83 -11.18 6.44 23.02
C VAL A 83 -10.91 5.06 22.46
N LEU A 84 -10.54 4.10 23.30
CA LEU A 84 -10.34 2.72 22.89
C LEU A 84 -11.70 2.09 22.54
N VAL A 85 -11.88 1.70 21.27
CA VAL A 85 -13.13 1.12 20.77
C VAL A 85 -13.00 -0.38 20.51
N SER A 86 -11.81 -0.85 20.14
CA SER A 86 -11.53 -2.28 20.01
C SER A 86 -10.07 -2.60 20.26
N ARG A 87 -9.80 -3.86 20.60
CA ARG A 87 -8.45 -4.42 20.70
C ARG A 87 -8.44 -5.83 20.13
N SER A 88 -7.34 -6.22 19.52
CA SER A 88 -7.06 -7.60 19.13
C SER A 88 -5.69 -8.01 19.67
N ARG A 89 -5.52 -9.33 19.82
CA ARG A 89 -4.24 -9.94 20.18
C ARG A 89 -4.18 -11.35 19.62
N ASP A 90 -2.96 -11.81 19.36
CA ASP A 90 -2.71 -13.23 19.23
C ASP A 90 -2.42 -13.81 20.63
N ALA A 91 -3.12 -14.87 21.02
CA ALA A 91 -2.91 -15.50 22.32
C ALA A 91 -1.64 -16.37 22.36
N GLN A 92 -1.11 -16.78 21.20
CA GLN A 92 0.13 -17.54 21.07
C GLN A 92 1.38 -16.64 21.06
N ASP A 93 1.19 -15.34 20.78
CA ASP A 93 2.28 -14.36 20.80
C ASP A 93 2.89 -14.25 22.21
N GLN A 94 4.11 -14.76 22.35
CA GLN A 94 4.86 -14.72 23.60
C GLN A 94 5.25 -13.29 23.99
N SER A 95 5.27 -12.32 23.07
CA SER A 95 5.51 -10.92 23.40
C SER A 95 4.29 -10.22 24.00
N ASP A 96 3.12 -10.88 23.98
CA ASP A 96 1.84 -10.39 24.50
C ASP A 96 1.47 -9.00 23.97
N THR A 97 1.59 -8.86 22.64
CA THR A 97 1.32 -7.63 21.91
C THR A 97 -0.17 -7.46 21.64
N LEU A 98 -0.63 -6.21 21.78
CA LEU A 98 -1.98 -5.79 21.47
C LEU A 98 -1.98 -4.84 20.29
N ASP A 99 -2.93 -5.04 19.37
CA ASP A 99 -3.34 -4.02 18.42
C ASP A 99 -4.56 -3.28 19.00
N LEU A 100 -4.40 -1.98 19.24
CA LEU A 100 -5.43 -1.12 19.81
C LEU A 100 -5.97 -0.20 18.72
N ASN A 101 -7.30 -0.20 18.54
CA ASN A 101 -7.97 0.75 17.66
C ASN A 101 -8.73 1.77 18.50
N LEU A 102 -8.36 3.03 18.34
CA LEU A 102 -8.94 4.14 19.06
C LEU A 102 -9.48 5.20 18.10
N MET A 103 -10.56 5.85 18.52
CA MET A 103 -11.22 6.92 17.76
C MET A 103 -11.09 8.23 18.52
N THR A 104 -11.01 9.37 17.83
CA THR A 104 -10.98 10.69 18.49
C THR A 104 -12.11 10.81 19.52
N TYR A 105 -11.91 11.55 20.61
CA TYR A 105 -12.87 11.68 21.72
C TYR A 105 -14.28 12.09 21.26
N ALA A 106 -14.39 12.81 20.14
CA ALA A 106 -15.64 13.14 19.48
C ALA A 106 -16.50 11.92 19.10
N TRP A 107 -15.92 10.73 18.96
CA TRP A 107 -16.66 9.48 18.72
C TRP A 107 -17.73 9.21 19.79
N LEU A 108 -17.52 9.65 21.04
CA LEU A 108 -18.51 9.53 22.10
C LEU A 108 -19.82 10.27 21.77
N LEU A 109 -19.78 11.32 20.95
CA LEU A 109 -20.98 12.05 20.51
C LEU A 109 -21.93 11.14 19.70
N LYS A 110 -21.42 10.07 19.07
CA LYS A 110 -22.25 9.04 18.41
C LYS A 110 -23.12 8.25 19.38
N LYS A 111 -22.82 8.32 20.67
CA LYS A 111 -23.58 7.66 21.75
C LYS A 111 -24.50 8.64 22.48
N ALA A 112 -24.59 9.89 22.03
CA ALA A 112 -25.53 10.89 22.52
C ALA A 112 -26.68 11.10 21.52
N LEU A 113 -27.74 10.31 21.66
CA LEU A 113 -28.89 10.28 20.74
C LEU A 113 -30.03 11.20 21.22
N LEU A 114 -30.77 11.77 20.25
CA LEU A 114 -32.06 12.43 20.46
C LEU A 114 -33.16 11.40 20.75
N LEU A 115 -33.40 11.12 22.03
CA LEU A 115 -34.38 10.11 22.46
C LEU A 115 -35.59 10.70 23.21
N ASP A 116 -35.62 12.02 23.43
CA ASP A 116 -36.75 12.65 24.10
C ASP A 116 -37.93 12.82 23.14
N THR A 117 -38.80 11.81 23.10
CA THR A 117 -39.98 11.79 22.24
C THR A 117 -41.07 12.77 22.68
N SER A 118 -41.01 13.28 23.92
CA SER A 118 -41.99 14.25 24.43
C SER A 118 -41.87 15.62 23.76
N ARG A 119 -40.72 15.87 23.12
CA ARG A 119 -40.34 17.14 22.48
C ARG A 119 -40.45 17.12 20.96
N LEU A 120 -41.07 16.08 20.40
CA LEU A 120 -41.32 15.97 18.97
C LEU A 120 -42.52 16.82 18.57
N GLU A 121 -42.47 17.35 17.35
CA GLU A 121 -43.57 18.10 16.75
C GLU A 121 -44.81 17.20 16.62
N LYS A 122 -45.97 17.73 17.02
CA LYS A 122 -47.22 16.96 17.10
C LYS A 122 -48.09 17.08 15.85
N GLU A 123 -47.92 18.15 15.09
CA GLU A 123 -48.74 18.53 13.95
C GLU A 123 -47.86 19.10 12.82
N GLY A 124 -48.42 19.25 11.61
CA GLY A 124 -47.70 19.76 10.44
C GLY A 124 -46.85 18.73 9.70
N THR A 125 -46.12 19.19 8.67
CA THR A 125 -45.28 18.36 7.78
C THR A 125 -44.07 17.74 8.49
N ASN A 126 -43.64 18.32 9.61
CA ASN A 126 -42.52 17.85 10.42
C ASN A 126 -42.94 17.01 11.64
N LYS A 127 -44.20 16.56 11.68
CA LYS A 127 -44.73 15.73 12.76
C LYS A 127 -43.83 14.52 13.04
N GLY A 128 -43.51 14.30 14.31
CA GLY A 128 -42.64 13.22 14.76
C GLY A 128 -41.15 13.54 14.74
N LYS A 129 -40.74 14.74 14.33
CA LYS A 129 -39.35 15.21 14.35
C LYS A 129 -39.08 16.15 15.53
N ARG A 130 -37.82 16.24 15.98
CA ARG A 130 -37.34 17.19 16.99
C ARG A 130 -37.01 18.53 16.32
N ALA A 131 -37.77 19.57 16.64
CA ALA A 131 -37.54 20.91 16.10
C ALA A 131 -36.48 21.70 16.88
N PHE A 132 -35.65 22.42 16.14
CA PHE A 132 -34.73 23.45 16.60
C PHE A 132 -34.99 24.71 15.77
N LEU A 133 -35.92 25.55 16.25
CA LEU A 133 -36.38 26.73 15.53
C LEU A 133 -35.50 27.94 15.85
N SER A 134 -35.00 28.64 14.82
CA SER A 134 -34.11 29.80 14.98
C SER A 134 -32.94 29.55 15.96
N ALA A 135 -32.39 28.34 15.94
CA ALA A 135 -31.35 27.90 16.84
C ALA A 135 -29.97 28.07 16.20
N ASN A 136 -28.98 28.49 17.00
CA ASN A 136 -27.58 28.49 16.59
C ASN A 136 -26.91 27.13 16.89
N PRO A 137 -25.73 26.83 16.31
CA PRO A 137 -25.03 25.56 16.53
C PRO A 137 -24.81 25.22 18.01
N GLY A 138 -24.43 26.22 18.82
CA GLY A 138 -24.21 26.04 20.24
C GLY A 138 -25.48 25.61 20.97
N SER A 139 -26.61 26.21 20.64
CA SER A 139 -27.92 25.89 21.21
C SER A 139 -28.36 24.47 20.85
N ILE A 140 -28.18 24.07 19.59
CA ILE A 140 -28.55 22.73 19.10
C ILE A 140 -27.73 21.67 19.85
N LEU A 141 -26.40 21.76 19.79
CA LEU A 141 -25.52 20.74 20.37
C LEU A 141 -25.58 20.72 21.89
N LYS A 142 -25.63 21.89 22.54
CA LYS A 142 -25.79 21.95 24.00
C LYS A 142 -27.09 21.30 24.44
N THR A 143 -28.19 21.48 23.72
CA THR A 143 -29.47 20.85 24.05
C THR A 143 -29.36 19.33 23.95
N MET A 144 -28.87 18.78 22.82
CA MET A 144 -28.71 17.33 22.64
C MET A 144 -27.84 16.71 23.75
N LEU A 145 -26.73 17.37 24.11
CA LEU A 145 -25.80 16.86 25.12
C LEU A 145 -26.34 17.03 26.55
N THR A 146 -27.09 18.10 26.83
CA THR A 146 -27.73 18.30 28.14
C THR A 146 -28.80 17.25 28.38
N GLU A 147 -29.69 17.03 27.40
CA GLU A 147 -30.71 16.00 27.47
C GLU A 147 -30.10 14.59 27.63
N ASN A 148 -29.01 14.28 26.90
CA ASN A 148 -28.29 13.01 27.07
C ASN A 148 -27.69 12.87 28.48
N LYS A 149 -27.12 13.96 29.02
CA LYS A 149 -26.54 13.98 30.35
C LYS A 149 -27.59 13.80 31.45
N GLU A 150 -28.77 14.41 31.31
CA GLU A 150 -29.91 14.23 32.22
C GLU A 150 -30.38 12.78 32.28
N ARG A 151 -30.21 12.02 31.19
CA ARG A 151 -30.48 10.58 31.14
C ARG A 151 -29.34 9.70 31.68
N GLY A 152 -28.26 10.27 32.22
CA GLY A 152 -27.06 9.53 32.64
C GLY A 152 -26.22 9.00 31.48
N GLY A 153 -26.36 9.61 30.30
CA GLY A 153 -25.65 9.21 29.08
C GLY A 153 -24.19 9.69 29.02
N VAL A 154 -23.53 9.35 27.91
CA VAL A 154 -22.11 9.61 27.67
C VAL A 154 -21.70 11.08 27.81
N ALA A 155 -22.62 12.03 27.58
CA ALA A 155 -22.37 13.45 27.68
C ALA A 155 -21.92 13.90 29.09
N GLN A 156 -22.09 13.07 30.12
CA GLN A 156 -21.53 13.32 31.45
C GLN A 156 -19.98 13.36 31.47
N TYR A 157 -19.33 12.74 30.49
CA TYR A 157 -17.87 12.74 30.34
C TYR A 157 -17.37 13.81 29.36
N ILE A 158 -18.26 14.56 28.71
CA ILE A 158 -17.89 15.57 27.72
C ILE A 158 -18.04 16.96 28.33
N ARG A 159 -16.94 17.74 28.38
CA ARG A 159 -16.99 19.14 28.81
C ARG A 159 -17.30 20.02 27.60
N LEU A 160 -18.11 21.07 27.79
CA LEU A 160 -18.42 22.03 26.73
C LEU A 160 -17.54 23.27 26.90
N GLY A 161 -16.80 23.62 25.85
CA GLY A 161 -16.03 24.86 25.76
C GLY A 161 -16.79 26.00 25.08
N PHE A 162 -18.11 25.86 24.90
CA PHE A 162 -19.01 26.82 24.27
C PHE A 162 -20.35 26.82 25.01
N ASP A 163 -21.23 27.78 24.70
CA ASP A 163 -22.59 27.77 25.20
C ASP A 163 -23.63 28.18 24.14
N ALA A 164 -24.87 28.43 24.57
CA ALA A 164 -25.97 28.78 23.68
C ALA A 164 -25.85 30.21 23.10
N GLY A 165 -25.05 31.08 23.71
CA GLY A 165 -24.86 32.48 23.32
C GLY A 165 -23.53 32.74 22.61
N VAL A 166 -22.46 32.07 23.02
CA VAL A 166 -21.10 32.28 22.48
C VAL A 166 -20.37 31.00 22.13
N ASP A 167 -19.47 31.12 21.17
CA ASP A 167 -18.55 30.08 20.75
C ASP A 167 -17.32 29.97 21.69
N ALA A 168 -16.39 29.07 21.37
CA ALA A 168 -15.20 28.83 22.20
C ALA A 168 -14.16 29.97 22.19
N ALA A 169 -14.31 30.96 21.31
CA ALA A 169 -13.54 32.21 21.36
C ALA A 169 -14.28 33.32 22.13
N GLY A 170 -15.46 33.03 22.71
CA GLY A 170 -16.31 34.03 23.37
C GLY A 170 -17.06 34.94 22.39
N VAL A 171 -17.11 34.58 21.09
CA VAL A 171 -17.78 35.35 20.05
C VAL A 171 -19.23 34.87 19.93
N LYS A 172 -20.17 35.79 19.76
CA LYS A 172 -21.58 35.43 19.54
C LYS A 172 -21.73 34.56 18.28
N TRP A 173 -22.67 33.62 18.32
CA TRP A 173 -22.97 32.80 17.15
C TRP A 173 -23.47 33.67 15.98
N ALA A 174 -22.80 33.55 14.83
CA ALA A 174 -23.06 34.38 13.66
C ALA A 174 -24.31 33.97 12.89
N ARG A 175 -24.74 32.70 13.02
CA ARG A 175 -25.83 32.11 12.26
C ARG A 175 -26.83 31.41 13.16
N VAL A 176 -28.11 31.57 12.85
CA VAL A 176 -29.24 30.82 13.39
C VAL A 176 -29.96 30.12 12.24
N MET A 177 -30.60 29.00 12.53
CA MET A 177 -31.31 28.18 11.54
C MET A 177 -32.49 27.46 12.17
N SER A 178 -33.45 27.10 11.32
CA SER A 178 -34.58 26.24 11.71
C SER A 178 -34.37 24.85 11.13
N LEU A 179 -34.07 23.87 11.98
CA LEU A 179 -33.81 22.47 11.60
C LEU A 179 -34.76 21.52 12.33
N HIS A 180 -35.11 20.40 11.69
CA HIS A 180 -35.83 19.30 12.30
C HIS A 180 -35.03 18.01 12.16
N TYR A 181 -34.78 17.32 13.27
CA TYR A 181 -34.07 16.04 13.27
C TYR A 181 -35.02 14.90 13.59
N ASP A 182 -34.84 13.76 12.93
CA ASP A 182 -35.55 12.54 13.30
C ASP A 182 -35.13 12.06 14.71
N PRO A 183 -36.04 11.40 15.46
CA PRO A 183 -35.67 10.76 16.71
C PRO A 183 -34.59 9.70 16.45
N GLY A 184 -33.61 9.62 17.36
CA GLY A 184 -32.46 8.71 17.25
C GLY A 184 -31.23 9.32 16.58
N VAL A 185 -31.31 10.49 15.94
CA VAL A 185 -30.12 11.18 15.43
C VAL A 185 -29.14 11.48 16.57
N ASP A 186 -27.87 11.13 16.36
CA ASP A 186 -26.81 11.35 17.33
C ASP A 186 -26.14 12.73 17.20
N ALA A 187 -25.55 13.21 18.30
CA ALA A 187 -24.91 14.52 18.37
C ALA A 187 -23.71 14.65 17.42
N TYR A 188 -23.00 13.56 17.10
CA TYR A 188 -21.90 13.60 16.13
C TYR A 188 -22.43 13.87 14.72
N THR A 189 -23.51 13.20 14.33
CA THR A 189 -24.17 13.40 13.04
C THR A 189 -24.70 14.83 12.89
N ALA A 190 -25.36 15.36 13.92
CA ALA A 190 -25.79 16.76 13.92
C ALA A 190 -24.60 17.75 13.82
N LEU A 191 -23.54 17.55 14.61
CA LEU A 191 -22.32 18.36 14.54
C LEU A 191 -21.65 18.30 13.15
N SER A 192 -21.54 17.10 12.59
CA SER A 192 -20.92 16.87 11.28
C SER A 192 -21.70 17.56 10.17
N ASN A 193 -23.04 17.53 10.24
CA ASN A 193 -23.90 18.23 9.27
C ASN A 193 -23.75 19.75 9.38
N LEU A 194 -23.68 20.31 10.59
CA LEU A 194 -23.45 21.74 10.78
C LEU A 194 -22.06 22.16 10.27
N ALA A 195 -21.03 21.35 10.50
CA ALA A 195 -19.68 21.63 10.05
C ALA A 195 -19.53 21.51 8.53
N ALA A 196 -20.11 20.46 7.91
CA ALA A 196 -20.08 20.26 6.46
C ALA A 196 -20.77 21.39 5.69
N ASN A 197 -21.77 22.03 6.30
CA ASN A 197 -22.46 23.18 5.73
C ASN A 197 -21.81 24.55 6.09
N GLY A 198 -20.57 24.55 6.61
CA GLY A 198 -19.81 25.77 6.88
C GLY A 198 -20.47 26.67 7.94
N VAL A 199 -21.14 26.07 8.92
CA VAL A 199 -21.82 26.81 10.00
C VAL A 199 -20.93 26.90 11.24
N VAL A 200 -20.19 25.83 11.53
CA VAL A 200 -19.39 25.68 12.74
C VAL A 200 -18.09 24.95 12.42
N ASP A 201 -17.00 25.39 13.05
CA ASP A 201 -15.78 24.58 13.13
C ASP A 201 -15.68 23.97 14.53
N TRP A 202 -15.11 22.78 14.65
CA TRP A 202 -15.04 22.10 15.95
C TRP A 202 -13.74 21.32 16.17
N ARG A 203 -13.35 21.19 17.44
CA ARG A 203 -12.23 20.35 17.90
C ARG A 203 -12.55 19.75 19.27
N THR A 204 -11.81 18.71 19.64
CA THR A 204 -11.70 18.28 21.04
C THR A 204 -10.36 18.69 21.63
N GLU A 205 -10.36 19.31 22.82
CA GLU A 205 -9.19 19.56 23.64
C GLU A 205 -9.25 18.65 24.87
N GLY A 206 -8.50 17.54 24.84
CA GLY A 206 -8.71 16.48 25.83
C GLY A 206 -10.15 15.98 25.80
N MET A 207 -10.85 16.14 26.93
CA MET A 207 -12.26 15.76 27.11
C MET A 207 -13.25 16.91 26.83
N THR A 208 -12.76 18.05 26.35
CA THR A 208 -13.57 19.25 26.10
C THR A 208 -13.90 19.37 24.62
N LEU A 209 -15.18 19.39 24.28
CA LEU A 209 -15.67 19.74 22.95
C LEU A 209 -15.70 21.26 22.80
N LYS A 210 -14.96 21.81 21.84
CA LYS A 210 -14.93 23.23 21.50
C LYS A 210 -15.50 23.43 20.10
N LEU A 211 -16.38 24.43 19.96
CA LEU A 211 -16.98 24.83 18.69
C LEU A 211 -16.72 26.33 18.48
N TRP A 212 -16.46 26.73 17.25
CA TRP A 212 -16.28 28.10 16.80
C TRP A 212 -17.24 28.39 15.67
N ASN A 213 -17.57 29.67 15.44
CA ASN A 213 -18.10 30.06 14.13
C ASN A 213 -17.17 29.56 13.01
N ALA A 214 -17.74 29.13 11.88
CA ALA A 214 -16.95 28.60 10.76
C ALA A 214 -15.86 29.57 10.31
N ASP A 215 -14.68 29.02 9.97
CA ASP A 215 -13.48 29.75 9.58
C ASP A 215 -13.04 30.83 10.60
N SER A 216 -13.29 30.59 11.89
CA SER A 216 -12.86 31.50 12.94
C SER A 216 -11.34 31.70 12.93
N PRO A 217 -10.83 32.95 12.93
CA PRO A 217 -9.40 33.23 12.95
C PRO A 217 -8.71 32.80 14.25
N SER A 218 -9.49 32.50 15.31
CA SER A 218 -8.99 31.95 16.58
C SER A 218 -8.71 30.44 16.51
N LEU A 219 -9.15 29.77 15.44
CA LEU A 219 -8.94 28.35 15.22
C LEU A 219 -8.14 28.07 13.93
N CYS A 220 -8.55 28.71 12.84
CA CYS A 220 -8.02 28.50 11.50
C CYS A 220 -7.05 29.64 11.16
N HIS A 221 -5.86 29.58 11.75
CA HIS A 221 -4.89 30.68 11.70
C HIS A 221 -4.31 30.81 10.30
N ASP A 222 -4.03 32.04 9.88
CA ASP A 222 -3.26 32.29 8.66
C ASP A 222 -1.78 32.40 8.98
N TYR A 223 -1.05 31.31 8.73
CA TYR A 223 0.40 31.23 8.86
C TYR A 223 1.10 31.18 7.50
N SER A 224 0.41 31.46 6.39
CA SER A 224 1.00 31.41 5.05
C SER A 224 2.25 32.27 4.87
N GLN A 225 2.38 33.36 5.63
CA GLN A 225 3.57 34.23 5.62
C GLN A 225 4.69 33.77 6.56
N LYS A 226 4.41 32.85 7.49
CA LYS A 226 5.34 32.40 8.55
C LYS A 226 5.81 30.97 8.36
N VAL A 227 4.92 30.09 7.92
CA VAL A 227 5.16 28.67 7.70
C VAL A 227 5.10 28.42 6.20
N ILE A 228 6.28 28.28 5.61
CA ILE A 228 6.50 27.98 4.20
C ILE A 228 7.13 26.60 4.14
N LEU A 229 6.51 25.66 3.43
CA LEU A 229 7.02 24.30 3.24
C LEU A 229 7.83 24.24 1.92
N PRO A 230 9.18 24.29 1.94
CA PRO A 230 9.98 24.25 0.73
C PRO A 230 10.10 22.83 0.14
N LEU A 231 10.05 22.73 -1.20
CA LEU A 231 10.21 21.49 -1.98
C LEU A 231 11.53 20.75 -1.71
N THR A 232 12.63 21.49 -1.50
CA THR A 232 14.00 20.93 -1.53
C THR A 232 14.57 20.56 -0.16
N THR A 233 14.01 21.08 0.94
CA THR A 233 14.64 20.99 2.27
C THR A 233 13.70 20.60 3.40
N GLN A 234 12.40 20.38 3.17
CA GLN A 234 11.48 19.94 4.23
C GLN A 234 10.48 18.86 3.79
N MET A 235 10.60 18.35 2.56
CA MET A 235 9.66 17.39 1.97
C MET A 235 10.37 16.08 1.59
N LEU A 236 9.78 14.95 1.98
CA LEU A 236 10.26 13.60 1.66
C LEU A 236 9.54 13.04 0.42
N GLU A 237 8.24 13.34 0.28
CA GLU A 237 7.39 12.91 -0.84
C GLU A 237 6.32 13.98 -1.13
N SER A 238 5.90 14.10 -2.40
CA SER A 238 5.03 15.19 -2.88
C SER A 238 4.04 14.76 -3.98
N PRO A 239 3.20 13.73 -3.79
CA PRO A 239 2.13 13.40 -4.75
C PRO A 239 1.05 14.47 -4.81
N GLU A 240 0.47 14.67 -6.00
CA GLU A 240 -0.51 15.71 -6.32
C GLU A 240 -1.68 15.10 -7.10
N GLU A 241 -2.90 15.50 -6.75
CA GLU A 241 -4.12 15.08 -7.44
C GLU A 241 -5.07 16.27 -7.56
N GLU A 242 -5.59 16.53 -8.76
CA GLU A 242 -6.61 17.56 -9.01
C GLU A 242 -7.81 16.93 -9.72
N THR A 243 -9.02 17.30 -9.32
CA THR A 243 -10.25 16.82 -9.95
C THR A 243 -11.29 17.93 -10.08
N ILE A 244 -12.13 17.77 -11.10
CA ILE A 244 -13.30 18.60 -11.38
C ILE A 244 -14.61 17.79 -11.24
N GLU A 245 -14.54 16.55 -10.74
CA GLU A 245 -15.69 15.63 -10.62
C GLU A 245 -16.82 16.22 -9.76
N ASP A 246 -16.48 16.92 -8.68
CA ASP A 246 -17.44 17.55 -7.77
C ASP A 246 -17.77 19.01 -8.15
N LEU A 247 -17.27 19.51 -9.29
CA LEU A 247 -17.43 20.92 -9.64
C LEU A 247 -18.89 21.20 -10.02
N ALA A 248 -19.50 22.23 -9.44
CA ALA A 248 -20.86 22.64 -9.74
C ALA A 248 -21.01 24.16 -9.70
N SER A 249 -21.80 24.67 -10.65
CA SER A 249 -22.16 26.10 -10.77
C SER A 249 -23.65 26.35 -10.51
N HIS A 250 -24.43 25.29 -10.34
CA HIS A 250 -25.88 25.32 -10.16
C HIS A 250 -26.28 24.30 -9.09
N ILE A 251 -27.17 24.67 -8.18
CA ILE A 251 -27.68 23.75 -7.16
C ILE A 251 -29.21 23.78 -7.09
N LEU A 252 -29.81 22.60 -7.00
CA LEU A 252 -31.20 22.40 -6.58
C LEU A 252 -31.21 21.83 -5.16
N VAL A 253 -31.89 22.51 -4.24
CA VAL A 253 -32.13 22.01 -2.88
C VAL A 253 -33.62 21.80 -2.65
N MET A 254 -34.01 20.56 -2.40
CA MET A 254 -35.37 20.19 -2.00
C MET A 254 -35.45 20.11 -0.48
N GLY A 255 -36.26 21.00 0.12
CA GLY A 255 -36.64 20.96 1.53
C GLY A 255 -38.00 20.29 1.76
N ASP A 256 -38.53 20.40 2.98
CA ASP A 256 -39.86 19.86 3.32
C ASP A 256 -40.97 20.76 2.70
N GLY A 257 -41.26 20.56 1.41
CA GLY A 257 -42.34 21.21 0.67
C GLY A 257 -41.96 22.50 -0.09
N MET A 258 -40.66 22.78 -0.27
CA MET A 258 -40.17 23.92 -1.06
C MET A 258 -38.91 23.55 -1.85
N ASP A 259 -38.85 24.00 -3.10
CA ASP A 259 -37.70 23.83 -3.99
C ASP A 259 -36.97 25.16 -4.12
N PHE A 260 -35.65 25.14 -3.90
CA PHE A 260 -34.80 26.29 -4.10
C PHE A 260 -33.70 25.99 -5.10
N VAL A 261 -33.46 26.95 -5.97
CA VAL A 261 -32.42 26.87 -7.00
C VAL A 261 -31.50 28.07 -6.86
N GLN A 262 -30.19 27.85 -6.98
CA GLN A 262 -29.19 28.90 -6.92
C GLN A 262 -28.07 28.65 -7.95
N ASP A 263 -27.56 29.72 -8.54
CA ASP A 263 -26.39 29.72 -9.41
C ASP A 263 -25.17 30.33 -8.69
N ASN A 264 -23.97 29.85 -9.02
CA ASN A 264 -22.70 30.51 -8.68
C ASN A 264 -21.99 30.96 -9.97
N PRO A 265 -22.07 32.26 -10.34
CA PRO A 265 -21.46 32.76 -11.57
C PRO A 265 -19.92 32.80 -11.51
N ALA A 266 -19.31 32.61 -10.34
CA ALA A 266 -17.86 32.58 -10.19
C ALA A 266 -17.26 31.18 -10.44
N ALA A 267 -18.09 30.13 -10.53
CA ALA A 267 -17.63 28.77 -10.81
C ALA A 267 -17.14 28.64 -12.26
N PRO A 268 -16.03 27.93 -12.53
CA PRO A 268 -15.64 27.60 -13.89
C PRO A 268 -16.72 26.74 -14.57
N THR A 269 -17.23 27.21 -15.72
CA THR A 269 -18.22 26.48 -16.53
C THR A 269 -17.72 26.22 -17.97
N PRO A 270 -16.55 25.57 -18.17
CA PRO A 270 -16.00 25.35 -19.52
C PRO A 270 -16.92 24.55 -20.45
N TRP A 271 -17.83 23.75 -19.90
CA TRP A 271 -18.83 22.98 -20.65
C TRP A 271 -20.28 23.40 -20.35
N GLY A 272 -20.50 24.63 -19.87
CA GLY A 272 -21.80 25.11 -19.40
C GLY A 272 -22.04 24.83 -17.91
N LYS A 273 -23.28 25.03 -17.46
CA LYS A 273 -23.63 24.89 -16.04
C LYS A 273 -23.53 23.44 -15.59
N TRP A 274 -22.86 23.21 -14.47
CA TRP A 274 -22.78 21.90 -13.81
C TRP A 274 -23.66 21.89 -12.57
N GLU A 275 -24.43 20.83 -12.41
CA GLU A 275 -25.57 20.79 -11.51
C GLU A 275 -25.30 19.89 -10.30
N LEU A 276 -25.63 20.40 -9.12
CA LEU A 276 -25.61 19.68 -7.86
C LEU A 276 -27.05 19.56 -7.33
N TYR A 277 -27.38 18.40 -6.80
CA TYR A 277 -28.64 18.17 -6.11
C TYR A 277 -28.40 17.91 -4.62
N SER A 278 -29.20 18.54 -3.76
CA SER A 278 -29.18 18.34 -2.32
C SER A 278 -30.61 18.14 -1.81
N SER A 279 -30.88 17.04 -1.13
CA SER A 279 -32.12 16.89 -0.36
C SER A 279 -31.84 17.24 1.09
N GLN A 280 -32.54 18.23 1.64
CA GLN A 280 -32.38 18.71 3.01
C GLN A 280 -33.71 18.58 3.76
N GLY A 281 -34.08 17.35 4.12
CA GLY A 281 -35.18 17.08 5.04
C GLY A 281 -35.01 17.83 6.36
N GLY A 282 -36.08 18.44 6.85
CA GLY A 282 -36.11 19.23 8.09
C GLY A 282 -35.77 20.71 7.94
N VAL A 283 -35.37 21.18 6.75
CA VAL A 283 -35.23 22.62 6.44
C VAL A 283 -36.56 23.13 5.86
N SER A 284 -37.23 24.00 6.62
CA SER A 284 -38.55 24.55 6.27
C SER A 284 -38.56 26.08 6.15
N ASP A 285 -37.40 26.73 6.30
CA ASP A 285 -37.26 28.18 6.20
C ASP A 285 -36.38 28.60 5.00
N PRO A 286 -36.85 29.50 4.11
CA PRO A 286 -36.11 29.93 2.92
C PRO A 286 -34.74 30.57 3.21
N ALA A 287 -34.57 31.28 4.32
CA ALA A 287 -33.30 31.94 4.64
C ALA A 287 -32.23 30.92 5.04
N THR A 288 -32.63 29.89 5.80
CA THR A 288 -31.78 28.73 6.12
C THR A 288 -31.36 28.01 4.84
N ALA A 289 -32.31 27.70 3.94
CA ALA A 289 -32.02 27.01 2.68
C ALA A 289 -31.00 27.77 1.81
N ARG A 290 -31.17 29.09 1.62
CA ARG A 290 -30.22 29.96 0.88
C ARG A 290 -28.82 29.96 1.47
N THR A 291 -28.72 29.96 2.79
CA THR A 291 -27.42 29.93 3.47
C THR A 291 -26.69 28.61 3.20
N LEU A 292 -27.39 27.47 3.27
CA LEU A 292 -26.83 26.15 2.98
C LEU A 292 -26.44 26.00 1.50
N MET A 293 -27.29 26.46 0.59
CA MET A 293 -27.03 26.45 -0.87
C MET A 293 -25.78 27.22 -1.25
N THR A 294 -25.64 28.45 -0.74
CA THR A 294 -24.48 29.30 -1.03
C THR A 294 -23.19 28.60 -0.58
N GLN A 295 -23.19 27.99 0.61
CA GLN A 295 -22.03 27.27 1.13
C GLN A 295 -21.68 26.03 0.29
N GLN A 296 -22.67 25.24 -0.12
CA GLN A 296 -22.44 24.06 -0.96
C GLN A 296 -21.92 24.45 -2.35
N LEU A 297 -22.46 25.51 -2.94
CA LEU A 297 -21.98 26.05 -4.21
C LEU A 297 -20.58 26.66 -4.11
N ASP A 298 -20.25 27.39 -3.05
CA ASP A 298 -18.92 27.98 -2.89
C ASP A 298 -17.82 26.92 -2.72
N GLN A 299 -18.16 25.76 -2.16
CA GLN A 299 -17.30 24.58 -2.08
C GLN A 299 -17.18 23.88 -3.44
N ALA A 300 -18.30 23.70 -4.15
CA ALA A 300 -18.33 23.02 -5.45
C ALA A 300 -17.86 23.91 -6.61
N ALA A 301 -17.69 25.22 -6.43
CA ALA A 301 -17.31 26.14 -7.50
C ALA A 301 -15.79 26.20 -7.78
N ARG A 302 -14.98 25.33 -7.17
CA ARG A 302 -13.51 25.38 -7.23
C ARG A 302 -12.95 24.04 -7.70
N ILE A 303 -11.90 24.08 -8.51
CA ILE A 303 -11.11 22.88 -8.81
C ILE A 303 -10.53 22.36 -7.50
N ARG A 304 -10.74 21.08 -7.22
CA ARG A 304 -10.32 20.49 -5.95
C ARG A 304 -8.96 19.84 -6.13
N GLY A 305 -7.98 20.37 -5.42
CA GLY A 305 -6.60 19.87 -5.43
C GLY A 305 -6.25 19.25 -4.08
N GLN A 306 -5.89 17.97 -4.06
CA GLN A 306 -5.37 17.28 -2.89
C GLN A 306 -3.86 17.12 -3.03
N TYR A 307 -3.13 17.70 -2.07
CA TYR A 307 -1.67 17.63 -2.06
C TYR A 307 -1.21 16.91 -0.79
N THR A 308 -0.59 15.74 -0.93
CA THR A 308 -0.05 15.00 0.24
C THR A 308 1.44 15.29 0.36
N ARG A 309 1.88 15.81 1.53
CA ARG A 309 3.28 16.16 1.80
C ARG A 309 3.80 15.38 2.99
N THR A 310 4.84 14.58 2.80
CA THR A 310 5.58 14.00 3.93
C THR A 310 6.64 15.00 4.37
N VAL A 311 6.57 15.47 5.62
CA VAL A 311 7.45 16.55 6.12
C VAL A 311 8.52 16.03 7.07
N MET A 312 9.67 16.71 7.09
CA MET A 312 10.72 16.43 8.07
C MET A 312 10.29 16.81 9.49
N THR A 313 10.72 16.01 10.46
CA THR A 313 10.39 16.15 11.89
C THR A 313 11.61 16.53 12.74
N VAL A 314 12.80 16.66 12.13
CA VAL A 314 14.07 16.88 12.82
C VAL A 314 14.77 18.08 12.18
N ASN A 315 15.28 18.98 13.02
CA ASN A 315 16.02 20.18 12.61
C ASN A 315 15.27 21.05 11.57
N VAL A 316 13.98 21.32 11.82
CA VAL A 316 13.13 22.16 10.97
C VAL A 316 12.67 23.43 11.69
N ASP A 317 12.27 24.46 10.93
CA ASP A 317 11.88 25.75 11.51
C ASP A 317 10.49 25.73 12.15
N SER A 318 9.57 24.98 11.54
CA SER A 318 8.17 24.87 11.96
C SER A 318 7.75 23.41 12.05
N LEU A 319 7.14 23.04 13.18
CA LEU A 319 6.74 21.67 13.47
C LEU A 319 5.22 21.48 13.42
N PRO A 320 4.73 20.40 12.79
CA PRO A 320 3.30 20.05 12.84
C PRO A 320 2.88 19.71 14.27
N LEU A 321 1.66 20.09 14.63
CA LEU A 321 1.06 20.00 15.98
C LEU A 321 1.79 20.83 17.05
N VAL A 322 2.77 21.64 16.65
CA VAL A 322 3.50 22.58 17.51
C VAL A 322 3.27 24.01 17.05
N ASP A 323 3.69 24.30 15.85
CA ASP A 323 3.64 25.64 15.28
C ASP A 323 2.42 25.80 14.36
N TYR A 324 1.90 24.69 13.80
CA TYR A 324 0.68 24.66 13.00
C TYR A 324 -0.10 23.35 13.20
N GLN A 325 -1.39 23.37 12.91
CA GLN A 325 -2.31 22.24 13.12
C GLN A 325 -3.34 22.10 11.99
N ALA A 326 -4.14 21.03 12.02
CA ALA A 326 -5.23 20.86 11.08
C ALA A 326 -6.23 22.02 11.19
N GLY A 327 -6.56 22.63 10.04
CA GLY A 327 -7.40 23.82 9.88
C GLY A 327 -6.63 25.10 9.57
N ASP A 328 -5.34 25.19 9.91
CA ASP A 328 -4.51 26.37 9.63
C ASP A 328 -4.18 26.49 8.13
N TRP A 329 -3.87 27.71 7.71
CA TRP A 329 -3.41 28.03 6.36
C TRP A 329 -1.89 28.21 6.34
N LEU A 330 -1.22 27.56 5.40
CA LEU A 330 0.23 27.59 5.20
C LEU A 330 0.55 27.92 3.74
N THR A 331 1.81 28.19 3.44
CA THR A 331 2.30 28.22 2.06
C THR A 331 2.99 26.91 1.76
N ALA A 332 2.54 26.21 0.71
CA ALA A 332 3.16 24.97 0.27
C ALA A 332 3.30 24.97 -1.25
N PRO A 333 4.20 24.13 -1.80
CA PRO A 333 4.30 23.97 -3.23
C PRO A 333 3.06 23.19 -3.70
N THR A 334 2.37 23.72 -4.70
CA THR A 334 1.28 23.11 -5.46
C THR A 334 1.68 23.14 -6.94
N VAL A 335 0.77 22.84 -7.87
CA VAL A 335 1.02 22.91 -9.32
C VAL A 335 1.54 24.29 -9.74
N SER A 336 0.96 25.38 -9.23
CA SER A 336 1.41 26.76 -9.52
C SER A 336 2.63 27.21 -8.70
N HIS A 337 3.08 26.38 -7.75
CA HIS A 337 4.16 26.61 -6.78
C HIS A 337 3.90 27.77 -5.80
N GLY A 338 4.01 27.51 -4.49
CA GLY A 338 4.00 28.56 -3.45
C GLY A 338 2.61 29.14 -3.16
N GLU A 339 1.56 28.33 -3.20
CA GLU A 339 0.20 28.75 -2.94
C GLU A 339 -0.19 28.65 -1.47
N LYS A 340 -1.13 29.50 -1.06
CA LYS A 340 -1.79 29.43 0.24
C LYS A 340 -2.74 28.24 0.25
N VAL A 341 -2.45 27.25 1.10
CA VAL A 341 -3.21 26.00 1.22
C VAL A 341 -3.62 25.74 2.66
N ARG A 342 -4.75 25.04 2.84
CA ARG A 342 -5.26 24.67 4.17
C ARG A 342 -4.77 23.30 4.60
N VAL A 343 -4.37 23.11 5.85
CA VAL A 343 -4.05 21.77 6.38
C VAL A 343 -5.35 21.02 6.70
N GLN A 344 -5.73 20.05 5.87
CA GLN A 344 -6.95 19.25 6.09
C GLN A 344 -6.74 18.09 7.05
N ARG A 345 -5.56 17.45 6.98
CA ARG A 345 -5.19 16.34 7.85
C ARG A 345 -3.70 16.37 8.18
N ILE A 346 -3.37 16.05 9.42
CA ILE A 346 -2.01 15.70 9.85
C ILE A 346 -2.03 14.23 10.27
N SER A 347 -1.12 13.43 9.75
CA SER A 347 -0.91 12.05 10.16
C SER A 347 0.46 11.92 10.81
N VAL A 348 0.51 11.37 12.03
CA VAL A 348 1.75 11.13 12.77
C VAL A 348 1.92 9.63 12.97
N SER A 349 3.03 9.08 12.47
CA SER A 349 3.33 7.66 12.54
C SER A 349 4.67 7.44 13.23
N LEU A 350 4.71 6.52 14.18
CA LEU A 350 5.94 6.03 14.81
C LEU A 350 6.14 4.56 14.42
N SER A 351 7.34 4.25 13.93
CA SER A 351 7.79 2.89 13.60
C SER A 351 9.27 2.73 13.97
N ASN A 352 9.86 1.57 13.65
CA ASN A 352 11.30 1.34 13.79
C ASN A 352 12.15 2.36 13.02
N SER A 353 11.60 3.00 11.99
CA SER A 353 12.28 4.05 11.20
C SER A 353 12.21 5.46 11.81
N GLY A 354 11.62 5.59 13.00
CA GLY A 354 11.42 6.87 13.69
C GLY A 354 10.04 7.48 13.44
N LEU A 355 9.90 8.75 13.84
CA LEU A 355 8.66 9.52 13.75
C LEU A 355 8.54 10.18 12.37
N LYS A 356 7.47 9.85 11.65
CA LYS A 356 7.11 10.43 10.35
C LYS A 356 5.83 11.24 10.46
N VAL A 357 5.75 12.34 9.71
CA VAL A 357 4.53 13.15 9.62
C VAL A 357 4.16 13.38 8.16
N ALA A 358 2.90 13.16 7.84
CA ALA A 358 2.31 13.47 6.54
C ALA A 358 1.17 14.49 6.69
N LEU A 359 1.07 15.40 5.74
CA LEU A 359 0.04 16.44 5.66
C LEU A 359 -0.83 16.16 4.43
N ILE A 360 -2.13 16.32 4.55
CA ILE A 360 -3.02 16.51 3.41
C ILE A 360 -3.42 17.98 3.37
N LEU A 361 -3.15 18.62 2.23
CA LEU A 361 -3.35 20.04 2.03
C LEU A 361 -4.47 20.30 1.01
N ASN A 362 -5.17 21.42 1.25
CA ASN A 362 -6.25 21.99 0.47
C ASN A 362 -7.55 21.16 0.46
N ASP A 363 -7.65 20.09 -0.33
CA ASP A 363 -8.84 19.24 -0.40
C ASP A 363 -8.61 17.78 0.02
N ARG A 364 -9.69 17.12 0.44
CA ARG A 364 -9.78 15.66 0.57
C ARG A 364 -10.77 15.16 -0.47
N LEU A 365 -10.26 14.56 -1.55
CA LEU A 365 -11.07 14.12 -2.68
C LEU A 365 -11.89 12.87 -2.32
N TYR A 366 -11.21 11.81 -1.86
CA TYR A 366 -11.85 10.53 -1.51
C TYR A 366 -12.88 10.62 -0.35
N ASP A 367 -12.66 11.53 0.61
CA ASP A 367 -13.58 11.70 1.75
C ASP A 367 -14.79 12.58 1.46
N ALA A 368 -14.77 13.40 0.40
CA ALA A 368 -15.90 14.28 0.08
C ALA A 368 -17.12 13.50 -0.43
N GLN A 369 -16.91 12.45 -1.21
CA GLN A 369 -17.94 11.49 -1.59
C GLN A 369 -18.52 10.77 -0.35
N THR A 370 -17.67 10.38 0.60
CA THR A 370 -18.10 9.81 1.90
C THR A 370 -18.88 10.82 2.74
N ARG A 371 -18.53 12.11 2.71
CA ARG A 371 -19.29 13.20 3.36
C ARG A 371 -20.61 13.48 2.64
N GLN A 372 -20.69 13.37 1.31
CA GLN A 372 -21.95 13.44 0.57
C GLN A 372 -22.88 12.28 0.94
N ALA A 373 -22.34 11.06 1.05
CA ALA A 373 -23.09 9.91 1.55
C ALA A 373 -23.57 10.09 3.00
N LYS A 374 -22.73 10.65 3.89
CA LYS A 374 -23.12 11.00 5.28
C LYS A 374 -24.15 12.11 5.35
N ARG A 375 -24.11 13.11 4.45
CA ARG A 375 -25.14 14.18 4.33
C ARG A 375 -26.50 13.58 3.98
N VAL A 376 -26.54 12.62 3.06
CA VAL A 376 -27.76 11.88 2.69
C VAL A 376 -28.24 11.01 3.87
N GLN A 377 -27.36 10.22 4.49
CA GLN A 377 -27.72 9.31 5.61
C GLN A 377 -28.11 10.03 6.92
N GLY A 378 -27.49 11.17 7.23
CA GLY A 378 -27.73 11.94 8.45
C GLY A 378 -29.07 12.69 8.47
N ILE A 379 -29.75 12.77 7.32
CA ILE A 379 -31.04 13.45 7.13
C ILE A 379 -32.17 12.44 6.87
N THR A 380 -31.85 11.25 6.34
CA THR A 380 -32.83 10.20 6.01
C THR A 380 -32.91 9.06 7.03
N GLY A 381 -32.30 9.23 8.22
CA GLY A 381 -32.33 8.21 9.26
C GLY A 381 -31.73 6.89 8.79
N GLY A 382 -30.41 6.88 8.53
CA GLY A 382 -29.68 5.66 8.21
C GLY A 382 -29.89 4.58 9.28
N ALA A 383 -30.80 3.65 8.98
CA ALA A 383 -31.12 2.51 9.81
C ALA A 383 -29.87 1.63 9.96
N VAL A 384 -29.21 1.72 11.11
CA VAL A 384 -28.35 0.64 11.58
C VAL A 384 -29.26 -0.50 11.99
N GLN A 385 -29.14 -1.61 11.28
CA GLN A 385 -29.77 -2.89 11.60
C GLN A 385 -29.41 -3.27 13.04
N GLY A 386 -30.35 -3.10 13.94
CA GLY A 386 -30.25 -3.42 15.37
C GLY A 386 -31.65 -3.51 15.94
N GLY A 387 -32.16 -4.73 16.05
CA GLY A 387 -33.55 -5.02 16.36
C GLY A 387 -34.04 -4.42 17.69
N ALA A 388 -35.25 -3.86 17.63
CA ALA A 388 -36.26 -3.86 18.68
C ALA A 388 -37.45 -3.02 18.18
N GLN A 389 -38.36 -3.61 17.39
CA GLN A 389 -39.68 -3.01 17.22
C GLN A 389 -40.54 -3.38 18.42
N GLY A 390 -40.79 -2.40 19.28
CA GLY A 390 -41.79 -2.47 20.33
C GLY A 390 -43.19 -2.27 19.76
N GLY A 391 -43.99 -3.33 19.85
CA GLY A 391 -45.36 -3.29 20.37
C GLY A 391 -46.36 -2.37 19.68
N ARG A 392 -47.05 -2.90 18.67
CA ARG A 392 -48.50 -2.72 18.56
C ARG A 392 -49.16 -3.93 19.23
N PRO A 393 -50.31 -3.79 19.92
CA PRO A 393 -50.97 -4.92 20.56
C PRO A 393 -51.22 -6.01 19.51
N ALA A 394 -50.70 -7.21 19.75
CA ALA A 394 -50.92 -8.34 18.87
C ALA A 394 -52.44 -8.57 18.76
N LEU A 395 -52.95 -8.57 17.53
CA LEU A 395 -54.12 -9.38 17.19
C LEU A 395 -53.85 -10.78 17.75
N GLU A 396 -54.85 -11.42 18.37
CA GLU A 396 -54.70 -12.78 18.93
C GLU A 396 -53.86 -13.63 17.97
N GLN A 397 -52.67 -13.99 18.45
CA GLN A 397 -51.67 -14.65 17.63
C GLN A 397 -52.19 -16.07 17.40
N ASP A 398 -52.35 -16.44 16.14
CA ASP A 398 -52.83 -17.77 15.79
C ASP A 398 -51.78 -18.80 16.21
N HIS A 399 -52.16 -19.85 16.94
CA HIS A 399 -51.25 -20.88 17.45
C HIS A 399 -51.43 -22.24 16.76
N ARG A 400 -52.20 -22.27 15.67
CA ARG A 400 -52.51 -23.49 14.93
C ARG A 400 -51.32 -23.94 14.07
N ILE A 401 -51.05 -25.24 14.08
CA ILE A 401 -49.94 -25.83 13.31
C ILE A 401 -50.49 -26.31 11.96
N PRO A 402 -49.97 -25.88 10.81
CA PRO A 402 -50.32 -26.46 9.52
C PRO A 402 -50.08 -27.98 9.47
N ILE A 403 -50.92 -28.73 8.75
CA ILE A 403 -50.60 -30.14 8.46
C ILE A 403 -49.34 -30.23 7.59
N LYS A 404 -48.62 -31.36 7.68
CA LYS A 404 -47.48 -31.61 6.80
C LYS A 404 -47.93 -31.66 5.33
N PRO A 405 -47.18 -31.07 4.38
CA PRO A 405 -47.40 -31.24 2.95
C PRO A 405 -47.51 -32.72 2.56
N ARG A 406 -48.42 -33.03 1.63
CA ARG A 406 -48.69 -34.40 1.14
C ARG A 406 -48.29 -34.54 -0.33
N ASP A 407 -48.13 -35.79 -0.76
CA ASP A 407 -47.82 -36.16 -2.15
C ASP A 407 -46.59 -35.44 -2.72
N LEU A 408 -45.49 -35.39 -1.95
CA LEU A 408 -44.22 -34.88 -2.43
C LEU A 408 -43.67 -35.80 -3.55
N GLN A 409 -43.71 -35.31 -4.78
CA GLN A 409 -43.18 -35.96 -5.97
C GLN A 409 -41.92 -35.25 -6.42
N LEU A 410 -40.93 -36.03 -6.84
CA LEU A 410 -39.65 -35.53 -7.36
C LEU A 410 -39.49 -35.98 -8.81
N VAL A 411 -39.06 -35.05 -9.66
CA VAL A 411 -38.63 -35.29 -11.04
C VAL A 411 -37.22 -34.75 -11.19
N SER A 412 -36.33 -35.46 -11.86
CA SER A 412 -34.96 -34.99 -12.09
C SER A 412 -34.62 -35.00 -13.57
N ASP A 413 -33.84 -34.00 -13.98
CA ASP A 413 -33.26 -33.89 -15.32
C ASP A 413 -31.76 -33.58 -15.23
N ALA A 414 -31.06 -33.69 -16.35
CA ALA A 414 -29.65 -33.33 -16.47
C ALA A 414 -29.47 -32.20 -17.49
N TYR A 415 -28.54 -31.29 -17.21
CA TYR A 415 -28.19 -30.20 -18.11
C TYR A 415 -26.68 -29.93 -18.07
N ILE A 416 -26.17 -29.26 -19.10
CA ILE A 416 -24.77 -28.84 -19.18
C ILE A 416 -24.68 -27.37 -18.77
N ASP A 417 -23.83 -27.07 -17.79
CA ASP A 417 -23.60 -25.69 -17.36
C ASP A 417 -22.73 -24.89 -18.35
N ALA A 418 -22.62 -23.58 -18.15
CA ALA A 418 -21.84 -22.69 -19.01
C ALA A 418 -20.34 -23.05 -19.10
N TYR A 419 -19.84 -23.89 -18.18
CA TYR A 419 -18.45 -24.34 -18.09
C TYR A 419 -18.25 -25.77 -18.61
N GLY A 420 -19.29 -26.37 -19.20
CA GLY A 420 -19.25 -27.71 -19.79
C GLY A 420 -19.27 -28.83 -18.75
N TYR A 421 -19.78 -28.61 -17.54
CA TYR A 421 -20.01 -29.69 -16.57
C TYR A 421 -21.46 -30.14 -16.58
N ALA A 422 -21.66 -31.46 -16.58
CA ALA A 422 -22.99 -32.03 -16.39
C ALA A 422 -23.47 -31.83 -14.94
N LYS A 423 -24.63 -31.18 -14.82
CA LYS A 423 -25.33 -30.88 -13.58
C LYS A 423 -26.74 -31.45 -13.65
N GLY A 424 -27.31 -31.72 -12.48
CA GLY A 424 -28.68 -32.16 -12.37
C GLY A 424 -29.59 -31.07 -11.86
N THR A 425 -30.83 -31.10 -12.34
CA THR A 425 -31.95 -30.38 -11.75
C THR A 425 -32.90 -31.38 -11.10
N LEU A 426 -33.63 -30.90 -10.10
CA LEU A 426 -34.65 -31.64 -9.42
C LEU A 426 -35.85 -30.73 -9.18
N THR A 427 -37.00 -31.09 -9.72
CA THR A 427 -38.27 -30.43 -9.46
C THR A 427 -39.05 -31.21 -8.41
N ALA A 428 -39.28 -30.57 -7.27
CA ALA A 428 -40.13 -31.07 -6.20
C ALA A 428 -41.53 -30.45 -6.31
N SER A 429 -42.59 -31.25 -6.24
CA SER A 429 -43.98 -30.79 -6.25
C SER A 429 -44.81 -31.49 -5.17
N TRP A 430 -45.71 -30.76 -4.51
CA TRP A 430 -46.55 -31.28 -3.42
C TRP A 430 -47.97 -30.71 -3.52
N GLN A 431 -48.90 -31.23 -2.71
CA GLN A 431 -50.25 -30.66 -2.58
C GLN A 431 -50.26 -29.43 -1.68
N ALA A 432 -51.10 -28.44 -2.03
CA ALA A 432 -51.34 -27.26 -1.20
C ALA A 432 -51.84 -27.67 0.20
N VAL A 433 -51.27 -27.04 1.22
CA VAL A 433 -51.72 -27.17 2.61
C VAL A 433 -52.75 -26.08 2.87
N GLU A 434 -53.99 -26.49 3.14
CA GLU A 434 -55.11 -25.57 3.42
C GLU A 434 -55.66 -25.71 4.85
N ARG A 435 -55.12 -26.67 5.62
CA ARG A 435 -55.64 -27.05 6.94
C ARG A 435 -54.57 -27.12 8.02
N ALA A 436 -54.96 -26.80 9.24
CA ALA A 436 -54.17 -27.04 10.44
C ALA A 436 -54.41 -28.46 11.00
N THR A 437 -53.59 -28.88 11.95
CA THR A 437 -53.67 -30.20 12.60
C THR A 437 -54.97 -30.44 13.37
N ASP A 438 -55.72 -29.37 13.67
CA ASP A 438 -57.05 -29.42 14.29
C ASP A 438 -58.20 -29.40 13.26
N ASP A 439 -57.89 -29.60 11.98
CA ASP A 439 -58.81 -29.62 10.83
C ASP A 439 -59.45 -28.26 10.47
N SER A 440 -59.03 -27.17 11.10
CA SER A 440 -59.45 -25.81 10.71
C SER A 440 -58.70 -25.28 9.48
N ILE A 441 -59.30 -24.33 8.75
CA ILE A 441 -58.66 -23.68 7.59
C ILE A 441 -57.52 -22.78 8.08
N ILE A 442 -56.37 -22.84 7.41
CA ILE A 442 -55.19 -22.00 7.70
C ILE A 442 -54.56 -21.48 6.40
N ASP A 443 -54.19 -20.21 6.40
CA ASP A 443 -53.51 -19.58 5.28
C ASP A 443 -51.98 -19.80 5.37
N ILE A 444 -51.39 -20.26 4.27
CA ILE A 444 -49.95 -20.53 4.16
C ILE A 444 -49.29 -19.36 3.45
N GLU A 445 -48.26 -18.78 4.08
CA GLU A 445 -47.47 -17.70 3.49
C GLU A 445 -46.49 -18.24 2.45
N HIS A 446 -45.80 -19.34 2.79
CA HIS A 446 -44.84 -20.00 1.91
C HIS A 446 -44.50 -21.40 2.44
N TYR A 447 -43.78 -22.17 1.63
CA TYR A 447 -43.19 -23.46 1.97
C TYR A 447 -41.69 -23.31 2.13
N GLU A 448 -41.12 -24.07 3.07
CA GLU A 448 -39.68 -24.23 3.24
C GLU A 448 -39.25 -25.60 2.74
N ILE A 449 -38.27 -25.62 1.83
CA ILE A 449 -37.76 -26.82 1.18
C ILE A 449 -36.32 -27.04 1.61
N GLN A 450 -36.00 -28.28 1.98
CA GLN A 450 -34.64 -28.71 2.28
C GLN A 450 -34.31 -29.98 1.51
N TYR A 451 -33.03 -30.12 1.14
CA TYR A 451 -32.52 -31.31 0.47
C TYR A 451 -31.22 -31.79 1.10
N LYS A 452 -30.88 -33.05 0.90
CA LYS A 452 -29.56 -33.59 1.22
C LYS A 452 -29.19 -34.71 0.27
N TYR A 453 -27.90 -34.93 0.07
CA TYR A 453 -27.44 -36.18 -0.52
C TYR A 453 -27.64 -37.31 0.50
N ALA A 454 -28.15 -38.46 0.07
CA ALA A 454 -28.50 -39.57 0.96
C ALA A 454 -27.29 -40.10 1.77
N GLU A 455 -26.07 -39.91 1.24
CA GLU A 455 -24.80 -40.22 1.91
C GLU A 455 -24.42 -39.22 3.02
N LEU A 456 -25.15 -38.11 3.16
CA LEU A 456 -24.90 -37.06 4.16
C LEU A 456 -26.00 -37.02 5.22
N ASN A 457 -25.62 -36.57 6.42
CA ASN A 457 -26.54 -36.42 7.55
C ASN A 457 -27.21 -35.05 7.60
N ASP A 458 -26.55 -34.01 7.10
CA ASP A 458 -27.01 -32.63 7.24
C ASP A 458 -27.94 -32.21 6.10
N TRP A 459 -29.08 -31.62 6.47
CA TRP A 459 -30.04 -31.02 5.55
C TRP A 459 -29.57 -29.64 5.11
N LYS A 460 -29.60 -29.39 3.80
CA LYS A 460 -29.32 -28.10 3.19
C LYS A 460 -30.61 -27.37 2.88
N PHE A 461 -30.65 -26.08 3.16
CA PHE A 461 -31.73 -25.20 2.73
C PHE A 461 -31.72 -25.07 1.20
N ALA A 462 -32.87 -25.30 0.56
CA ALA A 462 -33.06 -25.10 -0.87
C ALA A 462 -33.60 -23.70 -1.16
N ALA A 463 -34.86 -23.43 -0.79
CA ALA A 463 -35.50 -22.14 -0.94
C ALA A 463 -36.79 -22.03 -0.09
N LEU A 464 -37.35 -20.82 -0.07
CA LEU A 464 -38.74 -20.56 0.28
C LEU A 464 -39.54 -20.31 -1.00
N THR A 465 -40.77 -20.81 -1.09
CA THR A 465 -41.66 -20.56 -2.25
C THR A 465 -43.12 -20.47 -1.80
N ASP A 466 -43.88 -19.57 -2.41
CA ASP A 466 -45.35 -19.49 -2.23
C ASP A 466 -46.10 -20.46 -3.16
N GLN A 467 -45.39 -21.10 -4.10
CA GLN A 467 -45.94 -22.11 -5.00
C GLN A 467 -45.90 -23.52 -4.38
N THR A 468 -46.61 -24.46 -4.98
CA THR A 468 -46.60 -25.89 -4.58
C THR A 468 -45.57 -26.73 -5.36
N SER A 469 -44.60 -26.06 -5.97
CA SER A 469 -43.45 -26.69 -6.62
C SER A 469 -42.20 -25.81 -6.51
N LEU A 470 -41.03 -26.45 -6.56
CA LEU A 470 -39.73 -25.79 -6.58
C LEU A 470 -38.73 -26.61 -7.41
N GLN A 471 -37.97 -25.94 -8.27
CA GLN A 471 -36.81 -26.52 -8.94
C GLN A 471 -35.53 -26.22 -8.15
N ILE A 472 -34.71 -27.25 -7.96
CA ILE A 472 -33.39 -27.22 -7.32
C ILE A 472 -32.36 -27.55 -8.39
N ASP A 473 -31.46 -26.61 -8.66
CA ASP A 473 -30.42 -26.75 -9.68
C ASP A 473 -29.06 -27.13 -9.05
N ASP A 474 -28.05 -27.29 -9.91
CA ASP A 474 -26.65 -27.55 -9.53
C ASP A 474 -26.41 -28.80 -8.68
N LEU A 475 -27.28 -29.80 -8.82
CA LEU A 475 -27.13 -31.07 -8.13
C LEU A 475 -26.10 -31.96 -8.85
N THR A 476 -25.39 -32.78 -8.08
CA THR A 476 -24.42 -33.73 -8.63
C THR A 476 -25.17 -34.88 -9.31
N ILE A 477 -24.93 -35.07 -10.61
CA ILE A 477 -25.54 -36.14 -11.39
C ILE A 477 -25.23 -37.54 -10.84
N GLY A 478 -26.19 -38.46 -10.95
CA GLY A 478 -26.05 -39.85 -10.50
C GLY A 478 -26.01 -40.06 -8.99
N LYS A 479 -26.20 -39.02 -8.18
CA LYS A 479 -26.29 -39.11 -6.71
C LYS A 479 -27.74 -39.23 -6.25
N LEU A 480 -27.96 -39.99 -5.17
CA LEU A 480 -29.27 -40.09 -4.51
C LEU A 480 -29.49 -38.85 -3.62
N VAL A 481 -30.58 -38.13 -3.85
CA VAL A 481 -30.96 -36.92 -3.12
C VAL A 481 -32.29 -37.15 -2.41
N GLN A 482 -32.39 -36.71 -1.16
CA GLN A 482 -33.62 -36.69 -0.37
C GLN A 482 -34.09 -35.25 -0.21
N VAL A 483 -35.41 -35.02 -0.33
CA VAL A 483 -36.05 -33.71 -0.21
C VAL A 483 -37.18 -33.78 0.79
N ARG A 484 -37.34 -32.73 1.60
CA ARG A 484 -38.47 -32.55 2.52
C ARG A 484 -38.99 -31.13 2.45
N VAL A 485 -40.29 -30.98 2.71
CA VAL A 485 -41.00 -29.70 2.64
C VAL A 485 -41.85 -29.52 3.90
N ARG A 486 -41.95 -28.28 4.39
CA ARG A 486 -42.92 -27.89 5.44
C ARG A 486 -43.64 -26.61 5.06
N ALA A 487 -44.87 -26.45 5.53
CA ALA A 487 -45.66 -25.25 5.33
C ALA A 487 -45.39 -24.21 6.44
N ILE A 488 -45.32 -22.94 6.08
CA ILE A 488 -45.15 -21.81 6.99
C ILE A 488 -46.44 -20.96 6.93
N PRO A 489 -47.19 -20.85 8.04
CA PRO A 489 -48.47 -20.14 8.05
C PRO A 489 -48.29 -18.62 8.07
N GLN A 490 -49.24 -17.88 7.49
CA GLN A 490 -49.21 -16.42 7.37
C GLN A 490 -49.44 -15.67 8.68
N HIS A 491 -50.26 -16.25 9.56
CA HIS A 491 -50.70 -15.57 10.78
C HIS A 491 -50.37 -16.35 12.06
N SER A 492 -49.84 -17.58 11.94
CA SER A 492 -49.49 -18.40 13.09
C SER A 492 -48.01 -18.35 13.45
N ASP A 493 -47.72 -18.39 14.76
CA ASP A 493 -46.37 -18.47 15.29
C ASP A 493 -45.75 -19.89 15.25
N ARG A 494 -46.53 -20.91 14.85
CA ARG A 494 -46.06 -22.31 14.77
C ARG A 494 -45.86 -22.78 13.33
N LYS A 495 -44.63 -23.17 13.01
CA LYS A 495 -44.28 -23.77 11.71
C LYS A 495 -44.87 -25.17 11.59
N GLY A 496 -45.30 -25.56 10.38
CA GLY A 496 -45.70 -26.93 10.10
C GLY A 496 -44.58 -27.93 10.28
N GLU A 497 -44.93 -29.19 10.54
CA GLU A 497 -43.97 -30.29 10.56
C GLU A 497 -43.43 -30.60 9.15
N TRP A 498 -42.23 -31.17 9.10
CA TRP A 498 -41.66 -31.68 7.84
C TRP A 498 -42.49 -32.86 7.33
N CYS A 499 -42.71 -32.90 6.01
CA CYS A 499 -43.21 -34.10 5.36
C CYS A 499 -42.19 -35.25 5.46
N ASP A 500 -42.65 -36.47 5.22
CA ASP A 500 -41.75 -37.61 5.06
C ASP A 500 -40.83 -37.35 3.85
N PRO A 501 -39.51 -37.55 3.97
CA PRO A 501 -38.59 -37.30 2.86
C PRO A 501 -38.93 -38.14 1.63
N ALA A 502 -38.99 -37.50 0.47
CA ALA A 502 -38.98 -38.19 -0.82
C ALA A 502 -37.54 -38.30 -1.33
N GLU A 503 -37.22 -39.35 -2.10
CA GLU A 503 -35.89 -39.58 -2.63
C GLU A 503 -35.89 -39.84 -4.14
N ILE A 504 -34.86 -39.34 -4.82
CA ILE A 504 -34.65 -39.54 -6.26
C ILE A 504 -33.16 -39.56 -6.57
N THR A 505 -32.76 -40.39 -7.55
CA THR A 505 -31.39 -40.34 -8.10
C THR A 505 -31.35 -39.30 -9.19
N ILE A 506 -30.43 -38.35 -9.08
CA ILE A 506 -30.28 -37.27 -10.07
C ILE A 506 -29.91 -37.87 -11.43
N THR A 507 -30.66 -37.47 -12.46
CA THR A 507 -30.49 -37.96 -13.82
C THR A 507 -29.05 -37.75 -14.30
N LYS A 508 -28.50 -38.74 -15.01
CA LYS A 508 -27.17 -38.65 -15.64
C LYS A 508 -27.31 -38.09 -17.04
N ASP A 509 -26.31 -37.35 -17.49
CA ASP A 509 -26.16 -37.06 -18.90
C ASP A 509 -25.74 -38.33 -19.65
N LEU A 510 -26.45 -38.60 -20.75
CA LEU A 510 -26.26 -39.76 -21.63
C LEU A 510 -26.08 -39.33 -23.09
N THR A 511 -26.04 -38.02 -23.36
CA THR A 511 -25.94 -37.48 -24.72
C THR A 511 -24.47 -37.44 -25.12
N PRO A 512 -24.04 -38.18 -26.15
CA PRO A 512 -22.68 -38.07 -26.64
C PRO A 512 -22.39 -36.72 -27.31
N PRO A 513 -21.14 -36.24 -27.28
CA PRO A 513 -20.71 -35.10 -28.09
C PRO A 513 -20.93 -35.34 -29.59
N SER A 514 -20.94 -34.24 -30.35
CA SER A 514 -20.93 -34.31 -31.80
C SER A 514 -19.67 -35.01 -32.32
N THR A 515 -19.80 -35.58 -33.52
CA THR A 515 -18.68 -36.24 -34.17
C THR A 515 -17.63 -35.20 -34.56
N PRO A 516 -16.35 -35.36 -34.18
CA PRO A 516 -15.31 -34.39 -34.50
C PRO A 516 -14.93 -34.42 -35.98
N ALA A 517 -14.31 -33.34 -36.45
CA ALA A 517 -13.69 -33.26 -37.77
C ALA A 517 -12.55 -34.29 -37.92
N ALA A 518 -12.27 -34.66 -39.17
CA ALA A 518 -11.14 -35.53 -39.48
C ALA A 518 -9.81 -34.89 -39.02
N PRO A 519 -8.87 -35.68 -38.48
CA PRO A 519 -7.59 -35.13 -38.03
C PRO A 519 -6.74 -34.65 -39.23
N THR A 520 -5.91 -33.64 -38.99
CA THR A 520 -4.82 -33.28 -39.91
C THR A 520 -3.59 -34.09 -39.53
N VAL A 521 -3.01 -34.79 -40.51
CA VAL A 521 -1.87 -35.70 -40.30
C VAL A 521 -0.69 -35.31 -41.18
N ALA A 522 0.52 -35.42 -40.62
CA ALA A 522 1.77 -35.19 -41.33
C ALA A 522 2.82 -36.23 -40.91
N SER A 523 3.76 -36.57 -41.80
CA SER A 523 4.86 -37.48 -41.48
C SER A 523 6.21 -36.81 -41.71
N GLN A 524 7.08 -36.90 -40.70
CA GLN A 524 8.45 -36.40 -40.73
C GLN A 524 9.32 -37.34 -39.89
N LEU A 525 10.56 -37.63 -40.33
CA LEU A 525 11.51 -38.49 -39.60
C LEU A 525 10.97 -39.87 -39.20
N GLY A 526 10.14 -40.51 -40.03
CA GLY A 526 9.62 -41.86 -39.74
C GLY A 526 8.50 -41.93 -38.70
N VAL A 527 7.95 -40.79 -38.26
CA VAL A 527 6.80 -40.74 -37.33
C VAL A 527 5.60 -40.04 -37.98
N VAL A 528 4.42 -40.13 -37.35
CA VAL A 528 3.22 -39.39 -37.77
C VAL A 528 2.80 -38.42 -36.67
N HIS A 529 2.61 -37.16 -37.03
CA HIS A 529 1.99 -36.14 -36.19
C HIS A 529 0.52 -36.01 -36.54
N ILE A 530 -0.34 -36.16 -35.54
CA ILE A 530 -1.80 -36.07 -35.65
C ILE A 530 -2.22 -34.81 -34.90
N THR A 531 -2.98 -33.94 -35.57
CA THR A 531 -3.47 -32.68 -35.01
C THR A 531 -4.98 -32.54 -35.20
N SER A 532 -5.65 -31.92 -34.24
CA SER A 532 -7.08 -31.59 -34.31
C SER A 532 -7.30 -30.09 -34.23
N GLN A 533 -8.27 -29.60 -35.00
CA GLN A 533 -8.73 -28.21 -34.93
C GLN A 533 -9.85 -28.00 -33.90
N TRP A 534 -10.26 -29.05 -33.18
CA TRP A 534 -11.35 -28.98 -32.18
C TRP A 534 -12.71 -28.54 -32.76
N LEU A 535 -12.97 -28.96 -33.99
CA LEU A 535 -14.22 -28.70 -34.71
C LEU A 535 -15.05 -29.97 -34.85
N THR A 536 -16.36 -29.83 -35.05
CA THR A 536 -17.27 -30.89 -35.46
C THR A 536 -17.06 -31.24 -36.94
N ALA A 537 -17.57 -32.39 -37.39
CA ALA A 537 -17.44 -32.86 -38.78
C ALA A 537 -18.01 -31.89 -39.83
N ASP A 538 -18.98 -31.08 -39.43
CA ASP A 538 -19.66 -30.03 -40.17
C ASP A 538 -19.02 -28.63 -40.00
N GLY A 539 -17.87 -28.55 -39.31
CA GLY A 539 -17.06 -27.33 -39.18
C GLY A 539 -17.49 -26.39 -38.04
N GLY A 540 -18.46 -26.80 -37.23
CA GLY A 540 -18.86 -26.11 -36.00
C GLY A 540 -17.85 -26.29 -34.87
N LYS A 541 -18.04 -25.58 -33.76
CA LYS A 541 -17.24 -25.81 -32.54
C LYS A 541 -17.76 -27.05 -31.82
N LEU A 542 -16.86 -27.91 -31.34
CA LEU A 542 -17.24 -28.99 -30.42
C LEU A 542 -17.88 -28.42 -29.14
N GLU A 543 -18.82 -29.18 -28.59
CA GLU A 543 -19.58 -28.83 -27.40
C GLU A 543 -18.66 -28.57 -26.19
N ALA A 544 -19.11 -27.69 -25.29
CA ALA A 544 -18.30 -27.20 -24.18
C ALA A 544 -17.91 -28.31 -23.17
N ASP A 545 -18.71 -29.36 -23.10
CA ASP A 545 -18.54 -30.55 -22.27
C ASP A 545 -17.65 -31.64 -22.89
N THR A 546 -17.19 -31.45 -24.13
CA THR A 546 -16.15 -32.32 -24.72
C THR A 546 -14.86 -32.20 -23.92
N ASP A 547 -14.46 -33.29 -23.27
CA ASP A 547 -13.28 -33.36 -22.41
C ASP A 547 -12.00 -33.54 -23.21
N HIS A 548 -11.97 -34.60 -24.03
CA HIS A 548 -10.83 -34.95 -24.88
C HIS A 548 -11.28 -35.66 -26.17
N LEU A 549 -10.38 -35.72 -27.14
CA LEU A 549 -10.56 -36.53 -28.33
C LEU A 549 -9.67 -37.77 -28.24
N GLU A 550 -10.23 -38.95 -28.38
CA GLU A 550 -9.44 -40.16 -28.56
C GLU A 550 -8.96 -40.25 -30.02
N VAL A 551 -7.68 -40.60 -30.21
CA VAL A 551 -7.06 -40.80 -31.52
C VAL A 551 -7.08 -42.29 -31.84
N GLY A 552 -7.76 -42.64 -32.93
CA GLY A 552 -7.85 -43.97 -33.48
C GLY A 552 -6.92 -44.14 -34.68
N ARG A 553 -6.27 -45.30 -34.78
CA ARG A 553 -5.42 -45.71 -35.90
C ARG A 553 -5.88 -47.02 -36.49
N GLY A 554 -5.90 -47.10 -37.82
CA GLY A 554 -6.21 -48.32 -38.57
C GLY A 554 -5.31 -48.53 -39.78
N LEU A 555 -5.30 -49.75 -40.31
CA LEU A 555 -4.67 -50.08 -41.60
C LEU A 555 -5.60 -49.88 -42.79
N ALA A 556 -6.89 -49.68 -42.53
CA ALA A 556 -7.92 -49.34 -43.50
C ALA A 556 -8.88 -48.31 -42.90
N SER A 557 -9.57 -47.56 -43.75
CA SER A 557 -10.61 -46.62 -43.33
C SER A 557 -11.68 -47.31 -42.47
N GLY A 558 -12.07 -46.67 -41.37
CA GLY A 558 -13.08 -47.19 -40.44
C GLY A 558 -12.60 -48.27 -39.45
N GLN A 559 -11.34 -48.71 -39.50
CA GLN A 559 -10.78 -49.70 -38.55
C GLN A 559 -9.95 -49.03 -37.44
N ALA A 560 -10.56 -48.12 -36.69
CA ALA A 560 -9.87 -47.30 -35.69
C ALA A 560 -9.65 -48.04 -34.35
N GLN A 561 -8.39 -48.31 -34.01
CA GLN A 561 -7.97 -48.72 -32.66
C GLN A 561 -7.38 -47.53 -31.91
N VAL A 562 -7.83 -47.28 -30.67
CA VAL A 562 -7.34 -46.16 -29.86
C VAL A 562 -5.85 -46.31 -29.57
N ILE A 563 -5.06 -45.28 -29.87
CA ILE A 563 -3.62 -45.21 -29.61
C ILE A 563 -3.24 -44.12 -28.60
N GLY A 564 -4.16 -43.22 -28.29
CA GLY A 564 -3.95 -42.12 -27.36
C GLY A 564 -5.12 -41.15 -27.36
N SER A 565 -4.95 -40.03 -26.66
CA SER A 565 -5.92 -38.93 -26.63
C SER A 565 -5.22 -37.59 -26.78
N ILE A 566 -5.96 -36.59 -27.24
CA ILE A 566 -5.53 -35.20 -27.36
C ILE A 566 -6.52 -34.31 -26.60
N GLY A 567 -5.97 -33.36 -25.85
CA GLY A 567 -6.72 -32.41 -25.02
C GLY A 567 -6.80 -31.03 -25.66
N ARG A 568 -7.68 -30.16 -25.15
CA ARG A 568 -7.94 -28.85 -25.78
C ARG A 568 -6.71 -27.94 -25.79
N THR A 569 -5.89 -28.04 -24.76
CA THR A 569 -4.61 -27.33 -24.60
C THR A 569 -3.42 -28.06 -25.22
N SER A 570 -3.62 -29.30 -25.68
CA SER A 570 -2.60 -30.13 -26.33
C SER A 570 -3.26 -30.88 -27.50
N PRO A 571 -3.61 -30.17 -28.59
CA PRO A 571 -4.45 -30.68 -29.67
C PRO A 571 -3.68 -31.60 -30.64
N GLN A 572 -2.62 -32.25 -30.17
CA GLN A 572 -1.69 -33.00 -31.01
C GLN A 572 -1.18 -34.26 -30.31
N LEU A 573 -0.97 -35.31 -31.09
CA LEU A 573 -0.36 -36.59 -30.68
C LEU A 573 0.67 -36.99 -31.74
N THR A 574 1.80 -37.55 -31.30
CA THR A 574 2.77 -38.16 -32.21
C THR A 574 2.72 -39.67 -32.07
N ASP A 575 2.52 -40.37 -33.18
CA ASP A 575 2.54 -41.82 -33.25
C ASP A 575 3.92 -42.30 -33.72
N TYR A 576 4.63 -42.95 -32.80
CA TYR A 576 5.96 -43.54 -33.02
C TYR A 576 5.87 -45.01 -33.42
N GLN A 577 4.70 -45.64 -33.30
CA GLN A 577 4.52 -47.08 -33.53
C GLN A 577 4.08 -47.35 -34.97
N VAL A 578 4.78 -46.76 -35.94
CA VAL A 578 4.47 -46.84 -37.37
C VAL A 578 5.69 -47.29 -38.16
N GLU A 579 5.45 -47.94 -39.30
CA GLU A 579 6.51 -48.41 -40.19
C GLU A 579 6.70 -47.46 -41.38
N GLU A 580 7.94 -47.18 -41.75
CA GLU A 580 8.26 -46.36 -42.94
C GLU A 580 7.62 -46.94 -44.21
N LYS A 581 7.18 -46.05 -45.10
CA LYS A 581 6.53 -46.39 -46.39
C LYS A 581 5.22 -47.16 -46.26
N ARG A 582 4.72 -47.37 -45.04
CA ARG A 582 3.40 -47.96 -44.79
C ARG A 582 2.34 -46.86 -44.65
N THR A 583 1.12 -47.15 -45.10
CA THR A 583 -0.01 -46.23 -44.99
C THR A 583 -0.88 -46.57 -43.78
N TYR A 584 -1.18 -45.57 -42.96
CA TYR A 584 -2.10 -45.66 -41.82
C TYR A 584 -3.26 -44.68 -41.99
N TYR A 585 -4.38 -44.99 -41.37
CA TYR A 585 -5.61 -44.19 -41.36
C TYR A 585 -5.88 -43.71 -39.93
N TYR A 586 -6.01 -42.40 -39.72
CA TYR A 586 -6.28 -41.83 -38.40
C TYR A 586 -7.68 -41.20 -38.34
N SER A 587 -8.39 -41.42 -37.24
CA SER A 587 -9.69 -40.81 -36.95
C SER A 587 -9.74 -40.33 -35.50
N LEU A 588 -10.65 -39.41 -35.21
CA LEU A 588 -10.89 -38.88 -33.87
C LEU A 588 -12.29 -39.26 -33.41
N ARG A 589 -12.50 -39.47 -32.11
CA ARG A 589 -13.84 -39.44 -31.50
C ARG A 589 -13.82 -38.58 -30.25
N ALA A 590 -14.88 -37.81 -30.06
CA ALA A 590 -15.03 -36.94 -28.91
C ALA A 590 -15.58 -37.73 -27.72
N ILE A 591 -15.07 -37.43 -26.53
CA ILE A 591 -15.50 -37.97 -25.26
C ILE A 591 -15.90 -36.79 -24.37
N ASP A 592 -17.11 -36.80 -23.82
CA ASP A 592 -17.50 -35.79 -22.83
C ASP A 592 -16.94 -36.13 -21.42
N ARG A 593 -17.11 -35.19 -20.50
CA ARG A 593 -16.69 -35.35 -19.10
C ARG A 593 -17.43 -36.44 -18.32
N THR A 594 -18.56 -36.92 -18.83
CA THR A 594 -19.35 -38.01 -18.23
C THR A 594 -19.04 -39.38 -18.85
N GLY A 595 -18.22 -39.40 -19.92
CA GLY A 595 -17.72 -40.58 -20.59
C GLY A 595 -18.53 -41.01 -21.83
N ASN A 596 -19.54 -40.23 -22.28
CA ASN A 596 -20.26 -40.59 -23.50
C ASN A 596 -19.37 -40.34 -24.72
N LYS A 597 -19.48 -41.22 -25.71
CA LYS A 597 -18.56 -41.28 -26.86
C LYS A 597 -19.28 -40.97 -28.15
N SER A 598 -18.77 -40.01 -28.91
CA SER A 598 -19.25 -39.75 -30.27
C SER A 598 -18.94 -40.92 -31.21
N ASN A 599 -19.54 -40.90 -32.41
CA ASN A 599 -19.04 -41.70 -33.52
C ASN A 599 -17.60 -41.25 -33.90
N TRP A 600 -16.88 -42.12 -34.61
CA TRP A 600 -15.58 -41.76 -35.18
C TRP A 600 -15.72 -40.77 -36.33
N SER A 601 -14.78 -39.84 -36.45
CA SER A 601 -14.64 -38.95 -37.60
C SER A 601 -14.32 -39.74 -38.87
N ALA A 602 -14.43 -39.08 -40.03
CA ALA A 602 -13.80 -39.57 -41.25
C ALA A 602 -12.30 -39.81 -41.02
N SER A 603 -11.75 -40.86 -41.65
CA SER A 603 -10.34 -41.21 -41.50
C SER A 603 -9.45 -40.45 -42.50
N THR A 604 -8.32 -39.94 -42.03
CA THR A 604 -7.30 -39.31 -42.87
C THR A 604 -6.13 -40.28 -43.12
N PRO A 605 -5.83 -40.65 -44.38
CA PRO A 605 -4.70 -41.52 -44.69
C PRO A 605 -3.36 -40.77 -44.71
N ILE A 606 -2.28 -41.44 -44.32
CA ILE A 606 -0.90 -40.94 -44.45
C ILE A 606 0.07 -42.09 -44.68
N THR A 607 0.98 -41.92 -45.64
CA THR A 607 2.13 -42.82 -45.84
C THR A 607 3.35 -42.28 -45.10
N VAL A 608 3.97 -43.10 -44.26
CA VAL A 608 5.08 -42.68 -43.39
C VAL A 608 6.35 -42.41 -44.20
N GLY A 609 6.97 -41.23 -44.01
CA GLY A 609 8.21 -40.83 -44.66
C GLY A 609 9.44 -41.58 -44.12
N ALA A 610 10.55 -41.57 -44.86
CA ALA A 610 11.81 -42.20 -44.43
C ALA A 610 12.56 -41.36 -43.38
N TYR A 611 13.33 -42.02 -42.50
CA TYR A 611 14.08 -41.41 -41.40
C TYR A 611 15.27 -40.51 -41.84
N THR A 612 15.82 -40.67 -43.05
CA THR A 612 17.03 -39.94 -43.48
C THR A 612 16.74 -38.66 -44.26
N HIS A 613 17.40 -37.56 -43.84
CA HIS A 613 17.35 -36.24 -44.48
C HIS A 613 18.68 -35.97 -45.22
N PRO A 614 18.74 -36.10 -46.57
CA PRO A 614 19.99 -35.94 -47.34
C PRO A 614 20.68 -34.58 -47.13
N GLU A 615 19.91 -33.51 -46.93
CA GLU A 615 20.41 -32.13 -46.76
C GLU A 615 21.22 -31.94 -45.47
N ARG A 616 20.96 -32.74 -44.42
CA ARG A 616 21.67 -32.65 -43.14
C ARG A 616 23.13 -33.10 -43.25
N VAL A 617 23.41 -34.03 -44.17
CA VAL A 617 24.76 -34.57 -44.36
C VAL A 617 25.67 -33.54 -45.04
N GLU A 618 25.18 -32.86 -46.09
CA GLU A 618 25.93 -31.79 -46.75
C GLU A 618 26.20 -30.60 -45.82
N GLN A 619 25.24 -30.27 -44.94
CA GLN A 619 25.37 -29.18 -43.98
C GLN A 619 26.47 -29.46 -42.93
N ILE A 620 26.54 -30.70 -42.44
CA ILE A 620 27.59 -31.13 -41.50
C ILE A 620 28.99 -31.07 -42.15
N GLU A 621 29.11 -31.42 -43.43
CA GLU A 621 30.40 -31.33 -44.14
C GLU A 621 30.86 -29.88 -44.33
N GLN A 622 29.94 -28.95 -44.58
CA GLN A 622 30.26 -27.52 -44.67
C GLN A 622 30.69 -26.94 -43.31
N GLU A 623 29.97 -27.27 -42.24
CA GLU A 623 30.31 -26.86 -40.88
C GLU A 623 31.68 -27.39 -40.44
N ALA A 624 31.99 -28.65 -40.75
CA ALA A 624 33.30 -29.24 -40.46
C ALA A 624 34.46 -28.54 -41.19
N LYS A 625 34.23 -28.11 -42.44
CA LYS A 625 35.22 -27.35 -43.23
C LYS A 625 35.43 -25.94 -42.69
N ALA A 626 34.35 -25.27 -42.29
CA ALA A 626 34.43 -23.95 -41.65
C ALA A 626 35.16 -24.02 -40.30
N ALA A 627 34.86 -25.01 -39.47
CA ALA A 627 35.52 -25.24 -38.19
C ALA A 627 37.03 -25.50 -38.35
N ARG A 628 37.44 -26.28 -39.36
CA ARG A 628 38.86 -26.54 -39.66
C ARG A 628 39.61 -25.26 -40.06
N THR A 629 38.98 -24.43 -40.90
CA THR A 629 39.56 -23.14 -41.33
C THR A 629 39.72 -22.18 -40.14
N GLY A 630 38.73 -22.15 -39.23
CA GLY A 630 38.80 -21.37 -38.00
C GLY A 630 39.92 -21.82 -37.07
N LEU A 631 40.15 -23.14 -36.96
CA LEU A 631 41.23 -23.69 -36.14
C LEU A 631 42.63 -23.31 -36.68
N GLU A 632 42.81 -23.32 -37.99
CA GLU A 632 44.06 -22.90 -38.65
C GLU A 632 44.32 -21.40 -38.49
N GLN A 633 43.27 -20.56 -38.51
CA GLN A 633 43.40 -19.14 -38.20
C GLN A 633 43.79 -18.91 -36.74
N PHE A 634 43.11 -19.59 -35.81
CA PHE A 634 43.42 -19.49 -34.39
C PHE A 634 44.87 -19.89 -34.08
N GLN A 635 45.38 -20.97 -34.70
CA GLN A 635 46.79 -21.35 -34.56
C GLN A 635 47.76 -20.27 -35.04
N ARG A 636 47.44 -19.57 -36.14
CA ARG A 636 48.25 -18.45 -36.63
C ARG A 636 48.23 -17.26 -35.67
N ASP A 637 47.05 -16.88 -35.20
CA ASP A 637 46.89 -15.74 -34.29
C ASP A 637 47.63 -15.98 -32.95
N VAL A 638 47.56 -17.20 -32.41
CA VAL A 638 48.31 -17.58 -31.20
C VAL A 638 49.82 -17.53 -31.45
N SER A 639 50.29 -17.99 -32.61
CA SER A 639 51.72 -17.97 -32.96
C SER A 639 52.24 -16.53 -33.11
N GLN A 640 51.48 -15.67 -33.80
CA GLN A 640 51.83 -14.26 -33.97
C GLN A 640 51.80 -13.49 -32.65
N THR A 641 50.87 -13.82 -31.76
CA THR A 641 50.81 -13.27 -30.40
C THR A 641 52.03 -13.69 -29.55
N TYR A 642 52.55 -14.90 -29.76
CA TYR A 642 53.75 -15.37 -29.09
C TYR A 642 55.00 -14.63 -29.58
N GLU A 643 55.16 -14.48 -30.90
CA GLU A 643 56.25 -13.72 -31.52
C GLU A 643 56.25 -12.26 -31.05
N THR A 644 55.11 -11.57 -31.08
CA THR A 644 55.01 -10.17 -30.59
C THR A 644 55.32 -10.01 -29.11
N LYS A 645 54.96 -10.99 -28.27
CA LYS A 645 55.38 -10.99 -26.85
C LYS A 645 56.89 -11.19 -26.70
N GLN A 646 57.49 -12.00 -27.55
CA GLN A 646 58.94 -12.23 -27.56
C GLN A 646 59.68 -10.96 -27.99
N ASP A 647 59.23 -10.28 -29.05
CA ASP A 647 59.77 -8.98 -29.49
C ASP A 647 59.66 -7.91 -28.40
N ALA A 648 58.54 -7.88 -27.66
CA ALA A 648 58.34 -6.97 -26.55
C ALA A 648 59.31 -7.26 -25.38
N LEU A 649 59.60 -8.53 -25.12
CA LEU A 649 60.58 -8.95 -24.11
C LEU A 649 62.01 -8.53 -24.49
N GLU A 650 62.39 -8.72 -25.76
CA GLU A 650 63.68 -8.30 -26.30
C GLU A 650 63.84 -6.77 -26.25
N THR A 651 62.77 -6.04 -26.57
CA THR A 651 62.73 -4.58 -26.45
C THR A 651 62.91 -4.12 -25.00
N HIS A 652 62.25 -4.79 -24.05
CA HIS A 652 62.41 -4.52 -22.62
C HIS A 652 63.85 -4.74 -22.15
N ALA A 653 64.47 -5.86 -22.53
CA ALA A 653 65.85 -6.15 -22.19
C ALA A 653 66.83 -5.10 -22.75
N SER A 654 66.60 -4.62 -23.98
CA SER A 654 67.38 -3.53 -24.58
C SER A 654 67.18 -2.21 -23.83
N LEU A 655 65.95 -1.88 -23.41
CA LEU A 655 65.66 -0.69 -22.62
C LEU A 655 66.33 -0.74 -21.24
N GLU A 656 66.32 -1.89 -20.56
CA GLU A 656 67.04 -2.07 -19.29
C GLU A 656 68.55 -1.86 -19.49
N GLN A 657 69.14 -2.46 -20.53
CA GLN A 657 70.54 -2.27 -20.85
C GLN A 657 70.88 -0.80 -21.14
N ASN A 658 70.03 -0.11 -21.90
CA ASN A 658 70.19 1.31 -22.19
C ASN A 658 70.03 2.18 -20.93
N LEU A 659 69.09 1.84 -20.05
CA LEU A 659 68.88 2.53 -18.78
C LEU A 659 70.08 2.37 -17.86
N ASP A 660 70.66 1.17 -17.77
CA ASP A 660 71.85 0.92 -16.96
C ASP A 660 73.08 1.60 -17.54
N GLY A 661 73.21 1.63 -18.87
CA GLY A 661 74.20 2.45 -19.57
C GLY A 661 74.04 3.95 -19.28
N PHE A 662 72.80 4.46 -19.29
CA PHE A 662 72.49 5.84 -18.94
C PHE A 662 72.82 6.16 -17.49
N LYS A 663 72.40 5.32 -16.52
CA LYS A 663 72.75 5.48 -15.10
C LYS A 663 74.25 5.50 -14.88
N THR A 664 74.99 4.62 -15.56
CA THR A 664 76.46 4.59 -15.52
C THR A 664 77.05 5.87 -16.07
N THR A 665 76.55 6.35 -17.22
CA THR A 665 76.98 7.60 -17.85
C THR A 665 76.70 8.80 -16.95
N VAL A 666 75.51 8.88 -16.34
CA VAL A 666 75.16 9.95 -15.40
C VAL A 666 76.08 9.92 -14.18
N SER A 667 76.32 8.73 -13.62
CA SER A 667 77.25 8.54 -12.48
C SER A 667 78.69 8.96 -12.80
N GLN A 668 79.14 8.78 -14.05
CA GLN A 668 80.50 9.14 -14.49
C GLN A 668 80.63 10.59 -14.97
N THR A 669 79.55 11.18 -15.50
CA THR A 669 79.57 12.52 -16.13
C THR A 669 79.18 13.62 -15.15
N TYR A 670 78.25 13.33 -14.24
CA TYR A 670 77.83 14.28 -13.22
C TYR A 670 78.57 14.00 -11.92
N THR A 671 79.24 15.03 -11.40
CA THR A 671 79.90 15.03 -10.11
C THR A 671 78.89 14.64 -9.02
N SER A 672 79.22 13.65 -8.18
CA SER A 672 78.31 13.22 -7.12
C SER A 672 78.04 14.38 -6.16
N LYS A 673 76.92 14.35 -5.42
CA LYS A 673 76.62 15.39 -4.42
C LYS A 673 77.74 15.53 -3.38
N GLU A 674 78.41 14.41 -3.07
CA GLU A 674 79.57 14.37 -2.18
C GLU A 674 80.80 15.02 -2.84
N ASP A 675 81.07 14.74 -4.11
CA ASP A 675 82.16 15.39 -4.85
C ASP A 675 81.91 16.88 -5.09
N PHE A 676 80.66 17.29 -5.30
CA PHE A 676 80.28 18.70 -5.38
C PHE A 676 80.40 19.38 -4.02
N SER A 677 80.06 18.68 -2.93
CA SER A 677 80.33 19.15 -1.56
C SER A 677 81.83 19.33 -1.35
N ASN A 678 82.65 18.34 -1.72
CA ASN A 678 84.10 18.41 -1.60
C ASN A 678 84.69 19.54 -2.45
N LEU A 679 84.16 19.77 -3.67
CA LEU A 679 84.55 20.90 -4.51
C LEU A 679 84.11 22.23 -3.89
N SER A 680 82.91 22.30 -3.31
CA SER A 680 82.41 23.46 -2.57
C SER A 680 83.28 23.76 -1.35
N ASP A 681 83.63 22.74 -0.58
CA ASP A 681 84.51 22.84 0.59
C ASP A 681 85.93 23.28 0.16
N THR A 682 86.42 22.76 -0.96
CA THR A 682 87.70 23.19 -1.56
C THR A 682 87.63 24.65 -2.03
N VAL A 683 86.51 25.08 -2.61
CA VAL A 683 86.28 26.47 -3.01
C VAL A 683 86.16 27.37 -1.78
N GLU A 684 85.50 26.94 -0.71
CA GLU A 684 85.46 27.67 0.57
C GLU A 684 86.85 27.77 1.20
N GLN A 685 87.64 26.70 1.22
CA GLN A 685 89.04 26.72 1.69
C GLN A 685 89.94 27.61 0.83
N ASN A 686 89.79 27.57 -0.49
CA ASN A 686 90.51 28.46 -1.40
C ASN A 686 90.08 29.91 -1.19
N ASN A 687 88.78 30.19 -1.02
CA ASN A 687 88.29 31.53 -0.71
C ASN A 687 88.78 32.01 0.65
N ALA A 688 88.87 31.14 1.66
CA ALA A 688 89.46 31.46 2.95
C ALA A 688 90.96 31.77 2.81
N SER A 689 91.70 30.97 2.05
CA SER A 689 93.13 31.19 1.78
C SER A 689 93.38 32.47 0.95
N ILE A 690 92.55 32.72 -0.06
CA ILE A 690 92.56 33.95 -0.85
C ILE A 690 92.20 35.13 0.06
N SER A 691 91.21 34.99 0.94
CA SER A 691 90.83 36.03 1.89
C SER A 691 91.94 36.27 2.92
N GLU A 692 92.70 35.26 3.34
CA GLU A 692 93.90 35.44 4.18
C GLU A 692 95.04 36.12 3.39
N GLN A 693 95.24 35.78 2.11
CA GLN A 693 96.20 36.49 1.25
C GLN A 693 95.79 37.94 1.00
N LEU A 694 94.51 38.19 0.72
CA LEU A 694 93.93 39.51 0.57
C LEU A 694 93.95 40.25 1.90
N GLN A 695 93.68 39.60 3.02
CA GLN A 695 93.79 40.18 4.36
C GLN A 695 95.25 40.47 4.69
N SER A 696 96.21 39.68 4.24
CA SER A 696 97.65 39.94 4.38
C SER A 696 98.11 41.11 3.51
N GLN A 697 97.63 41.20 2.27
CA GLN A 697 97.86 42.36 1.40
C GLN A 697 97.12 43.61 1.90
N ILE A 698 95.90 43.44 2.41
CA ILE A 698 95.13 44.48 3.08
C ILE A 698 95.84 44.83 4.37
N ASP A 699 96.42 43.92 5.15
CA ASP A 699 97.17 44.20 6.38
C ASP A 699 98.47 44.93 6.06
N GLN A 700 99.16 44.61 4.95
CA GLN A 700 100.26 45.42 4.42
C GLN A 700 99.79 46.82 3.99
N THR A 701 98.68 46.91 3.27
CA THR A 701 98.06 48.18 2.85
C THR A 701 97.45 48.94 4.04
N LYS A 702 97.03 48.23 5.08
CA LYS A 702 96.46 48.68 6.35
C LYS A 702 97.57 49.03 7.31
N ASP A 703 98.78 48.52 7.19
CA ASP A 703 99.92 49.07 7.92
C ASP A 703 100.37 50.37 7.26
N GLU A 704 100.29 50.47 5.93
CA GLU A 704 100.39 51.75 5.20
C GLU A 704 99.23 52.71 5.56
N ILE A 705 97.98 52.25 5.65
CA ILE A 705 96.80 53.05 6.02
C ILE A 705 96.70 53.26 7.54
N ASN A 706 97.17 52.37 8.41
CA ASN A 706 97.21 52.54 9.87
C ASN A 706 98.37 53.45 10.26
N THR A 707 99.41 53.57 9.45
CA THR A 707 100.35 54.71 9.57
C THR A 707 99.61 56.03 9.29
N PHE A 708 98.62 56.03 8.39
CA PHE A 708 97.73 57.17 8.08
C PHE A 708 96.51 57.32 9.04
N VAL A 709 96.06 56.26 9.70
CA VAL A 709 94.85 56.19 10.54
C VAL A 709 95.19 56.09 12.04
N SER A 710 96.43 55.76 12.42
CA SER A 710 96.97 56.07 13.76
C SER A 710 97.20 57.58 13.97
N GLU A 711 97.11 58.37 12.89
CA GLU A 711 96.87 59.82 12.93
C GLU A 711 95.37 60.20 12.99
N ASN A 712 94.42 59.28 12.77
CA ASN A 712 92.99 59.60 12.59
C ASN A 712 91.99 58.57 13.18
N TYR A 713 92.28 58.08 14.38
CA TYR A 713 91.35 57.43 15.33
C TYR A 713 91.21 55.90 15.35
N TYR A 714 91.20 55.44 16.61
CA TYR A 714 90.76 54.18 17.22
C TYR A 714 89.26 53.86 16.99
N SER A 715 88.73 52.67 17.27
CA SER A 715 89.17 51.27 17.18
C SER A 715 87.98 50.37 17.52
N LEU A 716 87.90 49.25 16.80
CA LEU A 716 87.40 47.89 17.07
C LEU A 716 86.72 47.44 18.39
N THR A 717 86.47 48.26 19.40
CA THR A 717 85.70 47.85 20.59
C THR A 717 84.21 47.90 20.26
N ASP A 718 83.79 46.96 19.43
CA ASP A 718 82.95 45.87 19.90
C ASP A 718 82.50 45.08 18.65
N ALA A 719 83.41 44.64 17.79
CA ALA A 719 84.00 43.30 18.00
C ALA A 719 83.28 42.58 19.15
N GLU A 720 82.72 41.43 18.85
CA GLU A 720 82.42 40.51 19.95
C GLU A 720 81.18 40.89 20.78
N GLN A 721 80.19 41.52 20.16
CA GLN A 721 78.92 40.81 20.09
C GLN A 721 78.71 40.27 18.67
N LEU A 722 79.62 39.39 18.22
CA LEU A 722 79.57 37.98 18.65
C LEU A 722 78.17 37.49 18.34
N MET A 723 78.00 36.82 17.22
CA MET A 723 78.05 35.36 17.29
C MET A 723 77.13 34.79 18.38
N ALA A 724 75.97 35.38 18.59
CA ALA A 724 75.12 34.90 19.63
C ALA A 724 73.70 35.27 19.31
N GLN A 725 73.08 34.37 18.55
CA GLN A 725 71.73 33.85 18.78
C GLN A 725 70.90 33.96 17.50
N MET A 726 71.04 32.98 16.61
CA MET A 726 70.22 31.76 16.63
C MET A 726 68.76 32.01 16.20
N GLN A 727 68.41 31.34 15.10
CA GLN A 727 67.09 30.75 14.80
C GLN A 727 65.94 31.65 14.29
N THR A 728 65.73 31.53 12.97
CA THR A 728 64.46 31.26 12.25
C THR A 728 63.12 31.46 12.98
N GLN A 729 62.36 32.49 12.60
CA GLN A 729 61.11 32.42 11.79
C GLN A 729 60.24 33.67 12.00
N PHE A 730 59.76 34.22 10.88
CA PHE A 730 58.78 35.32 10.69
C PHE A 730 59.26 36.77 10.90
N THR A 731 59.31 37.56 9.81
CA THR A 731 58.96 39.00 9.89
C THR A 731 58.44 39.59 8.57
N GLN A 732 57.44 40.45 8.73
CA GLN A 732 56.70 41.32 7.80
C GLN A 732 57.57 42.44 7.18
N THR A 733 57.21 42.92 5.98
CA THR A 733 57.85 44.10 5.35
C THR A 733 56.80 45.13 4.88
N SER A 734 57.25 46.34 4.55
CA SER A 734 56.46 47.57 4.41
C SER A 734 55.40 47.58 3.30
N ASP A 735 55.40 46.59 2.42
CA ASP A 735 54.45 46.49 1.29
C ASP A 735 53.34 45.47 1.52
N ASP A 736 53.27 44.79 2.68
CA ASP A 736 52.28 43.72 2.87
C ASP A 736 51.84 43.43 4.33
N PHE A 737 50.60 42.92 4.46
CA PHE A 737 50.06 42.31 5.68
C PHE A 737 49.56 40.90 5.34
N THR A 738 50.40 39.88 5.52
CA THR A 738 50.05 38.49 5.18
C THR A 738 49.34 37.79 6.35
N PHE A 739 48.04 37.48 6.17
CA PHE A 739 47.27 36.61 7.07
C PHE A 739 47.63 35.12 6.85
N LYS A 740 47.87 34.36 7.93
CA LYS A 740 48.02 32.90 7.87
C LYS A 740 46.67 32.21 7.68
N PHE A 741 46.50 31.50 6.57
CA PHE A 741 45.31 30.74 6.18
C PHE A 741 45.32 29.26 6.65
N ASN A 742 46.01 28.95 7.76
CA ASN A 742 46.24 27.55 8.14
C ASN A 742 45.04 26.87 8.83
N GLU A 743 44.13 27.61 9.48
CA GLU A 743 42.98 26.98 10.15
C GLU A 743 41.84 26.59 9.19
N ILE A 744 41.66 27.36 8.10
CA ILE A 744 40.67 27.05 7.06
C ILE A 744 41.13 25.83 6.23
N GLN A 745 42.44 25.68 6.01
CA GLN A 745 43.01 24.52 5.30
C GLN A 745 42.90 23.22 6.12
N THR A 746 43.01 23.30 7.46
CA THR A 746 42.78 22.15 8.36
C THR A 746 41.29 21.78 8.46
N ALA A 747 40.37 22.74 8.47
CA ALA A 747 38.93 22.48 8.48
C ALA A 747 38.42 21.89 7.14
N LEU A 748 38.95 22.34 6.00
CA LEU A 748 38.62 21.77 4.68
C LEU A 748 39.16 20.34 4.51
N GLY A 749 40.35 20.05 5.04
CA GLY A 749 40.95 18.72 5.02
C GLY A 749 40.17 17.69 5.86
N ALA A 750 39.65 18.11 7.01
CA ALA A 750 38.82 17.26 7.87
C ALA A 750 37.44 16.95 7.23
N LEU A 751 36.80 17.95 6.61
CA LEU A 751 35.52 17.76 5.91
C LEU A 751 35.66 16.87 4.67
N SER A 752 36.77 17.01 3.92
CA SER A 752 37.09 16.13 2.80
C SER A 752 37.38 14.70 3.23
N GLY A 753 37.96 14.50 4.42
CA GLY A 753 38.21 13.18 5.00
C GLY A 753 36.92 12.46 5.38
N ASP A 754 36.03 13.14 6.13
CA ASP A 754 34.77 12.58 6.62
C ASP A 754 33.79 12.22 5.48
N VAL A 755 33.71 13.08 4.45
CA VAL A 755 32.90 12.83 3.25
C VAL A 755 33.43 11.62 2.47
N ASN A 756 34.76 11.53 2.29
CA ASN A 756 35.36 10.38 1.61
C ASN A 756 35.15 9.08 2.39
N SER A 757 35.29 9.08 3.72
CA SER A 757 34.98 7.89 4.53
C SER A 757 33.50 7.49 4.49
N SER A 758 32.58 8.46 4.39
CA SER A 758 31.15 8.18 4.24
C SER A 758 30.81 7.58 2.88
N ILE A 759 31.44 8.08 1.80
CA ILE A 759 31.29 7.55 0.44
C ILE A 759 31.92 6.15 0.34
N THR A 760 33.09 5.92 0.94
CA THR A 760 33.71 4.58 0.99
C THR A 760 32.85 3.59 1.76
N ASN A 761 32.22 4.01 2.87
CA ASN A 761 31.30 3.15 3.61
C ASN A 761 30.04 2.85 2.78
N ILE A 762 29.45 3.80 2.06
CA ILE A 762 28.28 3.53 1.21
C ILE A 762 28.65 2.58 0.07
N ASN A 763 29.75 2.84 -0.64
CA ASN A 763 30.22 2.00 -1.76
C ASN A 763 30.56 0.56 -1.34
N LYS A 764 30.88 0.35 -0.05
CA LYS A 764 31.07 -1.01 0.50
C LYS A 764 29.79 -1.84 0.50
N TYR A 765 28.62 -1.21 0.66
CA TYR A 765 27.32 -1.91 0.77
C TYR A 765 26.40 -1.71 -0.44
N ILE A 766 26.54 -0.60 -1.18
CA ILE A 766 25.69 -0.24 -2.32
C ILE A 766 26.58 0.23 -3.46
N ARG A 767 26.51 -0.43 -4.62
CA ARG A 767 27.33 -0.12 -5.81
C ARG A 767 26.43 0.04 -7.03
N PHE A 768 26.74 1.03 -7.87
CA PHE A 768 26.11 1.24 -9.17
C PHE A 768 27.08 0.78 -10.27
N VAL A 769 26.80 -0.34 -10.92
CA VAL A 769 27.69 -0.96 -11.92
C VAL A 769 26.85 -1.28 -13.15
N ASP A 770 27.25 -0.79 -14.32
CA ASP A 770 26.62 -1.11 -15.61
C ASP A 770 25.08 -0.95 -15.68
N GLY A 771 24.53 0.03 -14.95
CA GLY A 771 23.10 0.30 -14.89
C GLY A 771 22.32 -0.53 -13.86
N HIS A 772 23.01 -1.37 -13.10
CA HIS A 772 22.48 -2.18 -12.01
C HIS A 772 22.78 -1.57 -10.64
N ILE A 773 21.93 -1.85 -9.65
CA ILE A 773 22.15 -1.51 -8.24
C ILE A 773 22.49 -2.78 -7.47
N ILE A 774 23.72 -2.91 -7.01
CA ILE A 774 24.19 -4.06 -6.22
C ILE A 774 24.15 -3.69 -4.74
N ILE A 775 23.37 -4.42 -3.94
CA ILE A 775 23.25 -4.25 -2.49
C ILE A 775 23.85 -5.47 -1.79
N GLY A 776 24.93 -5.28 -1.04
CA GLY A 776 25.64 -6.35 -0.34
C GLY A 776 27.08 -5.94 -0.05
N VAL A 777 27.63 -6.40 1.07
CA VAL A 777 29.02 -6.10 1.43
C VAL A 777 29.96 -6.63 0.36
N GLU A 778 30.86 -5.80 -0.13
CA GLU A 778 31.90 -6.22 -1.08
C GLU A 778 32.67 -7.44 -0.53
N GLY A 779 32.75 -8.52 -1.32
CA GLY A 779 33.37 -9.79 -0.93
C GLY A 779 32.51 -10.72 -0.06
N ASN A 780 31.28 -10.33 0.30
CA ASN A 780 30.33 -11.24 0.95
C ASN A 780 29.71 -12.18 -0.10
N PRO A 781 29.52 -13.47 0.22
CA PRO A 781 28.80 -14.39 -0.65
C PRO A 781 27.40 -13.91 -1.03
N PHE A 782 26.69 -13.17 -0.18
CA PHE A 782 25.32 -12.75 -0.45
C PHE A 782 25.25 -11.31 -0.94
N SER A 783 24.58 -11.11 -2.08
CA SER A 783 24.26 -9.79 -2.62
C SER A 783 22.92 -9.80 -3.34
N LEU A 784 22.28 -8.64 -3.40
CA LEU A 784 21.12 -8.36 -4.24
C LEU A 784 21.59 -7.57 -5.46
N ASP A 785 21.10 -7.93 -6.64
CA ASP A 785 21.36 -7.24 -7.90
C ASP A 785 20.02 -6.77 -8.49
N ILE A 786 19.86 -5.46 -8.68
CA ILE A 786 18.65 -4.85 -9.21
C ILE A 786 18.95 -4.34 -10.61
N GLY A 787 18.43 -5.03 -11.62
CA GLY A 787 18.45 -4.62 -13.03
C GLY A 787 17.10 -4.05 -13.50
N ASN A 788 17.04 -3.62 -14.76
CA ASN A 788 15.82 -3.06 -15.34
C ASN A 788 14.70 -4.09 -15.56
N ASP A 789 15.05 -5.36 -15.74
CA ASP A 789 14.13 -6.46 -16.05
C ASP A 789 13.86 -7.39 -14.85
N ARG A 790 14.75 -7.43 -13.85
CA ARG A 790 14.63 -8.35 -12.70
C ARG A 790 15.35 -7.87 -11.45
N ILE A 791 14.91 -8.40 -10.29
CA ILE A 791 15.58 -8.27 -9.00
C ILE A 791 16.13 -9.64 -8.60
N SER A 792 17.45 -9.80 -8.52
CA SER A 792 18.13 -11.08 -8.33
C SER A 792 18.81 -11.18 -6.97
N PHE A 793 18.60 -12.29 -6.28
CA PHE A 793 19.31 -12.68 -5.06
C PHE A 793 20.48 -13.58 -5.46
N LEU A 794 21.70 -13.13 -5.18
CA LEU A 794 22.93 -13.83 -5.53
C LEU A 794 23.58 -14.45 -4.30
N GLN A 795 24.10 -15.67 -4.46
CA GLN A 795 25.05 -16.30 -3.55
C GLN A 795 26.30 -16.73 -4.32
N TYR A 796 27.48 -16.23 -3.97
CA TYR A 796 28.74 -16.43 -4.72
C TYR A 796 28.59 -16.13 -6.22
N ASN A 797 27.95 -15.00 -6.56
CA ASN A 797 27.60 -14.58 -7.92
C ASN A 797 26.67 -15.55 -8.69
N SER A 798 26.12 -16.57 -8.04
CA SER A 798 25.08 -17.44 -8.63
C SER A 798 23.70 -16.96 -8.19
N GLU A 799 22.78 -16.81 -9.15
CA GLU A 799 21.39 -16.44 -8.87
C GLU A 799 20.66 -17.59 -8.18
N ILE A 800 20.25 -17.37 -6.93
CA ILE A 800 19.54 -18.37 -6.10
C ILE A 800 18.03 -18.11 -6.06
N ALA A 801 17.61 -16.88 -6.30
CA ALA A 801 16.22 -16.49 -6.50
C ALA A 801 16.16 -15.19 -7.31
N TYR A 802 15.06 -14.94 -8.02
CA TYR A 802 14.83 -13.63 -8.66
C TYR A 802 13.34 -13.32 -8.79
N MET A 803 13.02 -12.04 -8.92
CA MET A 803 11.69 -11.54 -9.24
C MET A 803 11.69 -10.90 -10.63
N SER A 804 10.78 -11.35 -11.50
CA SER A 804 10.58 -10.82 -12.85
C SER A 804 9.12 -11.04 -13.26
N ASP A 805 8.52 -10.11 -14.00
CA ASP A 805 7.17 -10.24 -14.57
C ASP A 805 6.09 -10.70 -13.57
N HIS A 806 6.05 -10.09 -12.38
CA HIS A 806 5.11 -10.42 -11.29
C HIS A 806 5.25 -11.84 -10.71
N GLN A 807 6.37 -12.51 -10.97
CA GLN A 807 6.65 -13.86 -10.50
C GLN A 807 7.96 -13.91 -9.69
N LEU A 808 7.95 -14.72 -8.63
CA LEU A 808 9.14 -15.03 -7.83
C LEU A 808 9.63 -16.43 -8.21
N TYR A 809 10.88 -16.52 -8.65
CA TYR A 809 11.56 -17.75 -9.01
C TYR A 809 12.58 -18.08 -7.92
N ILE A 810 12.53 -19.29 -7.36
CA ILE A 810 13.47 -19.76 -6.33
C ILE A 810 14.12 -21.03 -6.87
N ALA A 811 15.45 -21.04 -7.05
CA ALA A 811 16.17 -22.18 -7.61
C ALA A 811 16.14 -23.39 -6.65
N SER A 812 16.29 -23.13 -5.35
CA SER A 812 16.11 -24.12 -4.28
C SER A 812 15.79 -23.41 -2.97
N GLY A 813 14.72 -23.83 -2.28
CA GLY A 813 14.27 -23.20 -1.04
C GLY A 813 14.07 -24.22 0.07
N VAL A 814 14.60 -23.93 1.26
CA VAL A 814 14.33 -24.69 2.49
C VAL A 814 13.42 -23.85 3.38
N ILE A 815 12.15 -24.24 3.48
CA ILE A 815 11.18 -23.61 4.38
C ILE A 815 11.23 -24.33 5.72
N THR A 816 11.69 -23.64 6.78
CA THR A 816 11.91 -24.26 8.09
C THR A 816 10.68 -24.24 8.99
N GLU A 817 9.74 -23.32 8.77
CA GLU A 817 8.56 -23.17 9.62
C GLU A 817 7.26 -23.57 8.93
N HIS A 818 6.75 -22.79 7.98
CA HIS A 818 5.56 -23.15 7.19
C HIS A 818 5.52 -22.39 5.86
N LEU A 819 4.89 -22.98 4.85
CA LEU A 819 4.62 -22.34 3.56
C LEU A 819 3.10 -22.18 3.41
N GLN A 820 2.62 -20.94 3.39
CA GLN A 820 1.21 -20.63 3.21
C GLN A 820 0.92 -20.12 1.80
N ILE A 821 -0.07 -20.73 1.14
CA ILE A 821 -0.57 -20.36 -0.19
C ILE A 821 -2.08 -20.10 -0.05
N GLY A 822 -2.45 -18.83 0.05
CA GLY A 822 -3.83 -18.42 0.33
C GLY A 822 -4.31 -18.94 1.69
N VAL A 823 -5.42 -19.67 1.69
CA VAL A 823 -5.99 -20.30 2.90
C VAL A 823 -5.37 -21.67 3.22
N PHE A 824 -4.39 -22.14 2.45
CA PHE A 824 -3.76 -23.44 2.65
C PHE A 824 -2.34 -23.28 3.19
N GLU A 825 -1.97 -24.07 4.20
CA GLU A 825 -0.68 -23.98 4.88
C GLU A 825 -0.02 -25.37 4.92
N PHE A 826 1.24 -25.46 4.47
CA PHE A 826 2.10 -26.62 4.65
C PHE A 826 2.88 -26.48 5.96
N ARG A 827 2.52 -27.29 6.97
CA ARG A 827 3.18 -27.33 8.29
C ARG A 827 3.94 -28.64 8.51
N PRO A 828 5.24 -28.59 8.84
CA PRO A 828 5.98 -29.74 9.34
C PRO A 828 5.49 -30.11 10.74
N ARG A 829 5.19 -31.39 10.97
CA ARG A 829 4.88 -31.94 12.29
C ARG A 829 6.17 -32.34 13.00
N SER A 830 6.12 -32.38 14.33
CA SER A 830 7.23 -32.83 15.20
C SER A 830 7.71 -34.26 14.95
N ASN A 831 6.96 -35.06 14.19
CA ASN A 831 7.33 -36.43 13.80
C ASN A 831 7.97 -36.54 12.40
N GLY A 832 8.28 -35.41 11.75
CA GLY A 832 8.90 -35.37 10.42
C GLY A 832 7.92 -35.47 9.24
N ASN A 833 6.61 -35.57 9.49
CA ASN A 833 5.59 -35.58 8.43
C ASN A 833 5.09 -34.17 8.10
N LEU A 834 4.76 -33.91 6.84
CA LEU A 834 4.17 -32.65 6.39
C LEU A 834 2.63 -32.72 6.43
N SER A 835 1.96 -31.65 6.83
CA SER A 835 0.51 -31.50 6.74
C SER A 835 0.10 -30.32 5.91
N LEU A 836 -0.89 -30.53 5.04
CA LEU A 836 -1.65 -29.44 4.45
C LEU A 836 -2.85 -29.16 5.36
N VAL A 837 -2.90 -27.97 5.93
CA VAL A 837 -3.99 -27.51 6.80
C VAL A 837 -4.63 -26.25 6.23
N LEU A 838 -5.90 -26.01 6.53
CA LEU A 838 -6.53 -24.72 6.29
C LEU A 838 -6.02 -23.74 7.35
N ALA A 839 -5.41 -22.64 6.90
CA ALA A 839 -5.03 -21.53 7.76
C ALA A 839 -6.33 -20.92 8.34
N ASN A 840 -6.52 -21.03 9.65
CA ASN A 840 -7.69 -20.46 10.31
C ASN A 840 -7.64 -18.92 10.15
N GLN A 841 -8.74 -18.34 9.64
CA GLN A 841 -8.92 -16.90 9.47
C GLN A 841 -8.83 -16.13 10.79
#